data_AF-A0A2M7G387-F1
#
_entry.id   AF-A0A2M7G387-F1
#
_cell.length_a   1.000
_cell.length_b   1.000
_cell.length_c   1.000
_cell.angle_alpha   90.00
_cell.angle_beta   90.00
_cell.angle_gamma   90.00
#
_symmetry.space_group_name_H-M   'P 1'
#
loop_
_entity.id
_entity.type
_entity.pdbx_description
1 polymer ?
#
loop_
_entity_poly.entity_id
_entity_poly.type
_entity_poly.pdbx_seq_one_letter_code
_entity_poly.pdbx_strand_id
1 'polypeptide(L)'
;MTENLSDLNAELHQAIILQKNDRVKALLKLGANPNLVYQSQPPLHWAACYPSKAIITELLNQGADIDIRDTNYQETALFKALRYGQNEIARFLLTQGAKTQIKNAWGETPLHLAASRQDLDLVQNLLGDGRHINQRTYFGQTPLHQTAMQGSLQMVKFLIEKGANPNKKNNQGLNALLCSVFQSKPEIFAYLRPLVRRYTAQTRLQALKLALQYLRVEMVAYLLKPEDLKTPLGPEHPLLLALKAGHTPLLDLLKKQGADLNAFTPQAETPLHLATEANWLLGVDWLLKNGANPLARNAQGQTALAKALQQGNLPLSEKLLKGWQNPDLCLAPGESSLALAKKAGSPEIARLLLMAGAQIQGESAKTWVDNTFYLQKSMRLMVEPGSSELPLSFLVGLQKNIESLGFILSPALAERILTLSESSFKAFYVDLIPLLQKAVGAHKVFQPMYPNFPDQVQKMPDWELHFNALRHYWGDAIGQRIMPHYAKQERPPLAETSAFKQLDLGNAEDFLQIFVRLQKAKIALSPEDKQLLEWFVFSRRETLFKLLEAQIPLRENAALLAAALLTHLHAPEQAVVYLTNSTDVLRLATVLSKGDVSLAEKTKFISFSKAQRRFLLAQFERMQDLTEALQKRPEIFKRLAERLHPGEYAKAYPQTFAAFQALRQGRKQPCFGRALEMALAEKNLAQALKVLTPRPGELARRLDHLLRISQDPGPVLKQFEHAAKGLPSALLLQVMAHFEFRPHPPALRVFFPKGEVAKLHALDTLLPPLSTAVCAEVVQACKSALLAQYQQRPSLGKVYLDPHLKNFKVPFALRSASKALRTVARGSRVPLGPGSTLRFFIWWKDGKNRTDLDLSALALDQDFAYQTTLSYYNLKELGGCHSGDITSAPEGASEFIDLEIETFLKTGCRYVLMVVNSYTEQPYCDLPECFAGFMLRTEPNSGEIYEPRTVLNKFDLSANTKIALPLILDLEKREMIWTDLALKKNPNHVNNVHGNRSNLSLLCQAMTELQKPSLYQLLNLHIEARGERVATRAEAETIFALDQGITPWDTDQLISAFL
;
A
#
# COMPACT_ATOMS: atom_id res chain seq x y z
N MET A 1 -35.23 24.53 -45.98
CA MET A 1 -33.80 24.51 -46.34
C MET A 1 -33.06 25.57 -45.54
N THR A 2 -32.98 25.34 -44.24
CA THR A 2 -32.04 26.01 -43.33
C THR A 2 -31.45 24.88 -42.53
N GLU A 3 -30.52 24.13 -43.14
CA GLU A 3 -29.59 23.34 -42.34
C GLU A 3 -29.02 24.30 -41.31
N ASN A 4 -29.15 23.93 -40.05
CA ASN A 4 -28.79 24.77 -38.93
C ASN A 4 -27.34 25.21 -39.14
N LEU A 5 -27.09 26.51 -39.34
CA LEU A 5 -25.76 27.02 -39.68
C LEU A 5 -24.72 26.60 -38.63
N SER A 6 -25.13 26.31 -37.39
CA SER A 6 -24.28 25.69 -36.37
C SER A 6 -23.74 24.32 -36.76
N ASP A 7 -24.59 23.47 -37.34
CA ASP A 7 -24.27 22.09 -37.69
C ASP A 7 -23.36 22.06 -38.92
N LEU A 8 -23.64 22.95 -39.89
CA LEU A 8 -22.80 23.14 -41.09
C LEU A 8 -21.37 23.55 -40.72
N ASN A 9 -21.22 24.47 -39.76
CA ASN A 9 -19.90 24.92 -39.31
C ASN A 9 -19.18 23.83 -38.49
N ALA A 10 -19.86 23.14 -37.57
CA ALA A 10 -19.27 22.02 -36.84
C ALA A 10 -18.79 20.92 -37.80
N GLU A 11 -19.55 20.67 -38.87
CA GLU A 11 -19.19 19.71 -39.90
C GLU A 11 -17.96 20.16 -40.72
N LEU A 12 -17.81 21.46 -41.00
CA LEU A 12 -16.61 22.01 -41.64
C LEU A 12 -15.36 21.70 -40.81
N HIS A 13 -15.40 21.93 -39.50
CA HIS A 13 -14.29 21.58 -38.60
C HIS A 13 -13.96 20.09 -38.64
N GLN A 14 -14.98 19.23 -38.59
CA GLN A 14 -14.79 17.79 -38.66
C GLN A 14 -14.20 17.35 -40.02
N ALA A 15 -14.65 17.93 -41.13
CA ALA A 15 -14.15 17.64 -42.47
C ALA A 15 -12.67 18.04 -42.64
N ILE A 16 -12.25 19.15 -42.03
CA ILE A 16 -10.85 19.60 -41.99
C ILE A 16 -10.01 18.64 -41.15
N ILE A 17 -10.46 18.26 -39.95
CA ILE A 17 -9.75 17.30 -39.08
C ILE A 17 -9.58 15.94 -39.79
N LEU A 18 -10.60 15.51 -40.53
CA LEU A 18 -10.59 14.27 -41.33
C LEU A 18 -9.88 14.41 -42.69
N GLN A 19 -9.35 15.59 -43.04
CA GLN A 19 -8.65 15.88 -44.29
C GLN A 19 -9.46 15.57 -45.57
N LYS A 20 -10.77 15.82 -45.55
CA LYS A 20 -11.68 15.56 -46.69
C LYS A 20 -11.83 16.79 -47.58
N ASN A 21 -10.86 17.04 -48.47
CA ASN A 21 -10.79 18.24 -49.33
C ASN A 21 -12.10 18.58 -50.07
N ASP A 22 -12.71 17.59 -50.75
CA ASP A 22 -13.92 17.82 -51.54
C ASP A 22 -15.12 18.19 -50.66
N ARG A 23 -15.20 17.61 -49.45
CA ARG A 23 -16.25 17.92 -48.49
C ARG A 23 -16.06 19.31 -47.90
N VAL A 24 -14.82 19.72 -47.58
CA VAL A 24 -14.51 21.08 -47.15
C VAL A 24 -14.95 22.09 -48.20
N LYS A 25 -14.62 21.85 -49.48
CA LYS A 25 -15.02 22.71 -50.59
C LYS A 25 -16.54 22.80 -50.76
N ALA A 26 -17.25 21.67 -50.62
CA ALA A 26 -18.70 21.65 -50.69
C ALA A 26 -19.34 22.46 -49.54
N LEU A 27 -18.87 22.25 -48.30
CA LEU A 27 -19.39 22.93 -47.11
C LEU A 27 -19.16 24.46 -47.16
N LEU A 28 -18.01 24.91 -47.64
CA LEU A 28 -17.73 26.34 -47.83
C LEU A 28 -18.65 26.95 -48.91
N LYS A 29 -18.90 26.25 -50.02
CA LYS A 29 -19.87 26.70 -51.05
C LYS A 29 -21.30 26.78 -50.52
N LEU A 30 -21.66 25.94 -49.55
CA LEU A 30 -22.97 25.96 -48.89
C LEU A 30 -23.12 27.09 -47.86
N GLY A 31 -22.08 27.92 -47.66
CA GLY A 31 -22.13 29.08 -46.77
C GLY A 31 -21.57 28.83 -45.37
N ALA A 32 -20.80 27.75 -45.15
CA ALA A 32 -20.05 27.58 -43.91
C ALA A 32 -19.08 28.75 -43.72
N ASN A 33 -19.04 29.33 -42.53
CA ASN A 33 -18.22 30.48 -42.21
C ASN A 33 -16.76 30.04 -41.99
N PRO A 34 -15.81 30.44 -42.86
CA PRO A 34 -14.41 30.01 -42.78
C PRO A 34 -13.64 30.60 -41.60
N ASN A 35 -14.25 31.49 -40.81
CA ASN A 35 -13.68 32.16 -39.64
C ASN A 35 -14.37 31.77 -38.32
N LEU A 36 -15.44 30.96 -38.35
CA LEU A 36 -16.17 30.65 -37.12
C LEU A 36 -15.32 29.79 -36.17
N VAL A 37 -15.23 30.22 -34.93
CA VAL A 37 -14.48 29.50 -33.90
C VAL A 37 -15.32 28.32 -33.39
N TYR A 38 -14.76 27.11 -33.47
CA TYR A 38 -15.31 25.91 -32.83
C TYR A 38 -14.28 25.30 -31.89
N GLN A 39 -14.70 24.97 -30.66
CA GLN A 39 -13.81 24.50 -29.60
C GLN A 39 -12.57 25.41 -29.44
N SER A 40 -12.82 26.73 -29.43
CA SER A 40 -11.80 27.78 -29.30
C SER A 40 -10.82 27.94 -30.47
N GLN A 41 -11.00 27.25 -31.61
CA GLN A 41 -10.13 27.36 -32.78
C GLN A 41 -10.89 27.64 -34.08
N PRO A 42 -10.41 28.58 -34.93
CA PRO A 42 -10.88 28.78 -36.30
C PRO A 42 -10.60 27.59 -37.25
N PRO A 43 -11.31 27.44 -38.37
CA PRO A 43 -11.09 26.36 -39.35
C PRO A 43 -9.66 26.30 -39.89
N LEU A 44 -9.07 27.48 -40.13
CA LEU A 44 -7.70 27.62 -40.65
C LEU A 44 -6.64 27.05 -39.68
N HIS A 45 -6.89 27.09 -38.37
CA HIS A 45 -5.99 26.55 -37.35
C HIS A 45 -5.89 25.04 -37.44
N TRP A 46 -7.03 24.36 -37.57
CA TRP A 46 -7.08 22.93 -37.78
C TRP A 46 -6.38 22.55 -39.08
N ALA A 47 -6.63 23.28 -40.17
CA ALA A 47 -5.99 23.02 -41.46
C ALA A 47 -4.46 23.16 -41.38
N ALA A 48 -3.96 24.14 -40.62
CA ALA A 48 -2.54 24.38 -40.43
C ALA A 48 -1.80 23.29 -39.63
N CYS A 49 -2.52 22.40 -38.94
CA CYS A 49 -1.94 21.27 -38.21
C CYS A 49 -1.54 20.09 -39.12
N TYR A 50 -1.98 20.08 -40.39
CA TYR A 50 -1.80 18.95 -41.33
C TYR A 50 -1.05 19.38 -42.60
N PRO A 51 -0.37 18.47 -43.30
CA PRO A 51 0.47 18.80 -44.47
C PRO A 51 -0.35 18.99 -45.78
N SER A 52 -1.49 19.69 -45.74
CA SER A 52 -2.36 19.93 -46.90
C SER A 52 -2.51 21.42 -47.23
N LYS A 53 -1.81 21.89 -48.28
CA LYS A 53 -1.95 23.26 -48.80
C LYS A 53 -3.32 23.50 -49.46
N ALA A 54 -3.97 22.44 -49.93
CA ALA A 54 -5.23 22.52 -50.66
C ALA A 54 -6.39 23.05 -49.80
N ILE A 55 -6.54 22.54 -48.57
CA ILE A 55 -7.58 22.99 -47.63
C ILE A 55 -7.35 24.45 -47.24
N ILE A 56 -6.10 24.82 -46.96
CA ILE A 56 -5.73 26.19 -46.61
C ILE A 56 -6.03 27.14 -47.77
N THR A 57 -5.69 26.75 -49.00
CA THR A 57 -5.97 27.56 -50.20
C THR A 57 -7.47 27.77 -50.39
N GLU A 58 -8.28 26.72 -50.23
CA GLU A 58 -9.73 26.85 -50.36
C GLU A 58 -10.32 27.72 -49.24
N LEU A 59 -9.88 27.58 -48.00
CA LEU A 59 -10.31 28.45 -46.89
C LEU A 59 -9.97 29.92 -47.15
N LEU A 60 -8.74 30.22 -47.59
CA LEU A 60 -8.31 31.58 -47.90
C LEU A 60 -9.08 32.18 -49.10
N ASN A 61 -9.33 31.39 -50.15
CA ASN A 61 -10.13 31.81 -51.30
C ASN A 61 -11.57 32.18 -50.92
N GLN A 62 -12.11 31.55 -49.86
CA GLN A 62 -13.45 31.80 -49.35
C GLN A 62 -13.48 32.91 -48.27
N GLY A 63 -12.36 33.62 -48.06
CA GLY A 63 -12.29 34.76 -47.14
C GLY A 63 -11.92 34.41 -45.70
N ALA A 64 -11.25 33.27 -45.46
CA ALA A 64 -10.62 33.03 -44.17
C ALA A 64 -9.58 34.13 -43.85
N ASP A 65 -9.66 34.73 -42.67
CA ASP A 65 -8.65 35.65 -42.16
C ASP A 65 -7.40 34.84 -41.76
N ILE A 66 -6.30 35.04 -42.49
CA ILE A 66 -5.03 34.33 -42.27
C ILE A 66 -4.42 34.62 -40.88
N ASP A 67 -4.76 35.76 -40.29
CA ASP A 67 -4.23 36.25 -39.02
C ASP A 67 -5.21 36.10 -37.86
N ILE A 68 -6.34 35.43 -38.06
CA ILE A 68 -7.35 35.21 -37.03
C ILE A 68 -6.72 34.53 -35.80
N ARG A 69 -7.14 34.95 -34.61
CA ARG A 69 -6.61 34.43 -33.35
C ARG A 69 -7.56 33.44 -32.72
N ASP A 70 -7.00 32.36 -32.19
CA ASP A 70 -7.74 31.44 -31.34
C ASP A 70 -8.07 32.09 -29.99
N THR A 71 -9.12 31.62 -29.32
CA THR A 71 -9.58 32.23 -28.06
C THR A 71 -8.79 31.77 -26.84
N ASN A 72 -8.08 30.64 -26.94
CA ASN A 72 -7.35 30.05 -25.81
C ASN A 72 -5.96 30.66 -25.62
N TYR A 73 -5.22 30.80 -26.71
CA TYR A 73 -3.79 31.12 -26.70
C TYR A 73 -3.46 32.37 -27.52
N GLN A 74 -4.45 33.00 -28.13
CA GLN A 74 -4.28 34.16 -29.01
C GLN A 74 -3.34 33.85 -30.20
N GLU A 75 -3.31 32.59 -30.63
CA GLU A 75 -2.43 32.09 -31.69
C GLU A 75 -3.09 32.17 -33.06
N THR A 76 -2.29 32.34 -34.13
CA THR A 76 -2.75 32.28 -35.53
C THR A 76 -2.52 30.92 -36.16
N ALA A 77 -3.01 30.70 -37.39
CA ALA A 77 -2.73 29.48 -38.15
C ALA A 77 -1.21 29.21 -38.31
N LEU A 78 -0.41 30.27 -38.46
CA LEU A 78 1.05 30.17 -38.52
C LEU A 78 1.65 29.60 -37.22
N PHE A 79 1.14 29.98 -36.05
CA PHE A 79 1.55 29.40 -34.76
C PHE A 79 1.22 27.90 -34.69
N LYS A 80 0.05 27.47 -35.19
CA LYS A 80 -0.30 26.05 -35.23
C LYS A 80 0.63 25.27 -36.17
N ALA A 81 0.86 25.76 -37.38
CA ALA A 81 1.82 25.14 -38.30
C ALA A 81 3.20 24.97 -37.64
N LEU A 82 3.69 26.00 -36.92
CA LEU A 82 4.94 25.93 -36.17
C LEU A 82 4.88 24.89 -35.04
N ARG A 83 3.87 24.92 -34.16
CA ARG A 83 3.75 23.96 -33.04
C ARG A 83 3.71 22.51 -33.51
N TYR A 84 2.95 22.23 -34.57
CA TYR A 84 2.79 20.89 -35.14
C TYR A 84 3.92 20.49 -36.11
N GLY A 85 4.89 21.37 -36.34
CA GLY A 85 6.05 21.08 -37.18
C GLY A 85 5.77 20.98 -38.68
N GLN A 86 4.68 21.60 -39.13
CA GLN A 86 4.31 21.69 -40.53
C GLN A 86 5.10 22.81 -41.22
N ASN A 87 6.41 22.66 -41.35
CA ASN A 87 7.30 23.72 -41.84
C ASN A 87 6.94 24.17 -43.27
N GLU A 88 6.52 23.24 -44.13
CA GLU A 88 6.02 23.53 -45.48
C GLU A 88 4.72 24.36 -45.48
N ILE A 89 3.83 24.10 -44.52
CA ILE A 89 2.61 24.88 -44.33
C ILE A 89 2.92 26.25 -43.75
N ALA A 90 3.85 26.33 -42.78
CA ALA A 90 4.30 27.61 -42.25
C ALA A 90 4.90 28.50 -43.36
N ARG A 91 5.77 27.94 -44.22
CA ARG A 91 6.29 28.63 -45.41
C ARG A 91 5.17 29.06 -46.34
N PHE A 92 4.20 28.18 -46.61
CA PHE A 92 3.06 28.51 -47.46
C PHE A 92 2.20 29.64 -46.89
N LEU A 93 1.87 29.62 -45.59
CA LEU A 93 1.14 30.70 -44.94
C LEU A 93 1.91 32.04 -45.01
N LEU A 94 3.24 32.00 -44.92
CA LEU A 94 4.08 33.19 -45.11
C LEU A 94 4.02 33.71 -46.56
N THR A 95 4.02 32.84 -47.57
CA THR A 95 3.85 33.29 -48.97
C THR A 95 2.45 33.82 -49.26
N GLN A 96 1.44 33.38 -48.50
CA GLN A 96 0.07 33.92 -48.54
C GLN A 96 -0.10 35.21 -47.71
N GLY A 97 0.97 35.75 -47.11
CA GLY A 97 0.94 37.05 -46.44
C GLY A 97 0.66 37.02 -44.93
N ALA A 98 0.77 35.86 -44.25
CA ALA A 98 0.60 35.77 -42.80
C ALA A 98 1.55 36.71 -42.05
N LYS A 99 1.04 37.47 -41.06
CA LYS A 99 1.86 38.44 -40.31
C LYS A 99 2.82 37.72 -39.35
N THR A 100 4.10 38.07 -39.45
CA THR A 100 5.18 37.46 -38.66
C THR A 100 5.37 38.08 -37.27
N GLN A 101 4.65 39.16 -36.95
CA GLN A 101 4.84 39.94 -35.72
C GLN A 101 3.68 39.85 -34.75
N ILE A 102 2.68 39.01 -35.03
CA ILE A 102 1.57 38.79 -34.09
C ILE A 102 2.09 38.06 -32.87
N LYS A 103 1.69 38.55 -31.69
CA LYS A 103 2.03 37.94 -30.40
C LYS A 103 0.89 37.06 -29.90
N ASN A 104 1.25 35.87 -29.41
CA ASN A 104 0.32 35.00 -28.68
C ASN A 104 0.15 35.48 -27.22
N ALA A 105 -0.62 34.73 -26.42
CA ALA A 105 -0.92 35.05 -25.03
C ALA A 105 0.32 35.17 -24.11
N TRP A 106 1.46 34.59 -24.50
CA TRP A 106 2.73 34.69 -23.77
C TRP A 106 3.67 35.79 -24.32
N GLY A 107 3.21 36.53 -25.33
CA GLY A 107 3.97 37.57 -26.00
C GLY A 107 4.99 37.03 -27.00
N GLU A 108 4.95 35.74 -27.32
CA GLU A 108 5.83 35.10 -28.31
C GLU A 108 5.38 35.47 -29.72
N THR A 109 6.33 35.61 -30.63
CA THR A 109 6.08 35.74 -32.07
C THR A 109 6.37 34.43 -32.80
N PRO A 110 5.91 34.24 -34.04
CA PRO A 110 6.30 33.09 -34.87
C PRO A 110 7.82 32.82 -34.88
N LEU A 111 8.64 33.87 -34.83
CA LEU A 111 10.10 33.76 -34.74
C LEU A 111 10.59 33.04 -33.48
N HIS A 112 9.96 33.27 -32.33
CA HIS A 112 10.29 32.59 -31.07
C HIS A 112 10.10 31.06 -31.21
N LEU A 113 8.94 30.65 -31.73
CA LEU A 113 8.64 29.24 -31.96
C LEU A 113 9.52 28.62 -33.04
N ALA A 114 9.72 29.29 -34.18
CA ALA A 114 10.60 28.79 -35.24
C ALA A 114 12.04 28.59 -34.75
N ALA A 115 12.55 29.54 -33.97
CA ALA A 115 13.88 29.44 -33.37
C ALA A 115 13.98 28.26 -32.38
N SER A 116 12.95 28.04 -31.55
CA SER A 116 12.89 26.88 -30.63
C SER A 116 12.92 25.53 -31.36
N ARG A 117 12.43 25.49 -32.61
CA ARG A 117 12.39 24.30 -33.46
C ARG A 117 13.65 24.05 -34.28
N GLN A 118 14.62 24.97 -34.22
CA GLN A 118 15.90 24.83 -34.90
C GLN A 118 15.82 24.78 -36.44
N ASP A 119 14.74 25.28 -37.04
CA ASP A 119 14.59 25.38 -38.50
C ASP A 119 15.21 26.69 -39.02
N LEU A 120 16.44 26.62 -39.53
CA LEU A 120 17.20 27.77 -40.01
C LEU A 120 16.51 28.49 -41.17
N ASP A 121 15.94 27.74 -42.11
CA ASP A 121 15.30 28.32 -43.29
C ASP A 121 14.02 29.07 -42.91
N LEU A 122 13.25 28.52 -41.97
CA LEU A 122 12.04 29.16 -41.49
C LEU A 122 12.35 30.40 -40.65
N VAL A 123 13.40 30.35 -39.82
CA VAL A 123 13.90 31.53 -39.09
C VAL A 123 14.41 32.58 -40.06
N GLN A 124 15.14 32.20 -41.12
CA GLN A 124 15.61 33.10 -42.18
C GLN A 124 14.42 33.80 -42.87
N ASN A 125 13.38 33.04 -43.23
CA ASN A 125 12.18 33.57 -43.87
C ASN A 125 11.38 34.50 -42.95
N LEU A 126 11.31 34.19 -41.65
CA LEU A 126 10.62 35.02 -40.65
C LEU A 126 11.38 36.30 -40.28
N LEU A 127 12.71 36.31 -40.43
CA LEU A 127 13.55 37.46 -40.08
C LEU A 127 13.52 38.58 -41.13
N GLY A 128 13.32 38.28 -42.41
CA GLY A 128 13.37 39.27 -43.50
C GLY A 128 14.65 40.14 -43.44
N ASP A 129 14.48 41.47 -43.40
CA ASP A 129 15.56 42.48 -43.25
C ASP A 129 16.21 42.54 -41.83
N GLY A 130 15.89 41.63 -40.92
CA GLY A 130 16.55 41.49 -39.61
C GLY A 130 16.07 42.44 -38.49
N ARG A 131 15.08 43.32 -38.74
CA ARG A 131 14.65 44.39 -37.82
C ARG A 131 14.01 43.94 -36.48
N HIS A 132 13.79 42.64 -36.27
CA HIS A 132 13.02 42.11 -35.12
C HIS A 132 13.67 40.94 -34.37
N ILE A 133 14.95 40.62 -34.65
CA ILE A 133 15.64 39.47 -34.05
C ILE A 133 15.77 39.53 -32.51
N ASN A 134 15.62 40.71 -31.91
CA ASN A 134 15.73 40.96 -30.47
C ASN A 134 14.38 41.24 -29.78
N GLN A 135 13.26 40.92 -30.42
CA GLN A 135 11.95 41.09 -29.80
C GLN A 135 11.80 40.28 -28.52
N ARG A 136 10.97 40.78 -27.60
CA ARG A 136 10.79 40.21 -26.27
C ARG A 136 9.37 39.67 -26.06
N THR A 137 9.29 38.49 -25.46
CA THR A 137 8.06 37.93 -24.88
C THR A 137 7.62 38.71 -23.63
N TYR A 138 6.46 38.40 -23.05
CA TYR A 138 6.04 39.02 -21.79
C TYR A 138 6.96 38.67 -20.61
N PHE A 139 7.69 37.56 -20.69
CA PHE A 139 8.76 37.19 -19.74
C PHE A 139 10.10 37.85 -20.06
N GLY A 140 10.15 38.70 -21.10
CA GLY A 140 11.35 39.38 -21.54
C GLY A 140 12.33 38.52 -22.33
N GLN A 141 11.98 37.27 -22.68
CA GLN A 141 12.85 36.37 -23.44
C GLN A 141 12.96 36.85 -24.89
N THR A 142 14.14 36.75 -25.48
CA THR A 142 14.33 36.91 -26.93
C THR A 142 14.42 35.55 -27.61
N PRO A 143 14.33 35.45 -28.95
CA PRO A 143 14.56 34.20 -29.67
C PRO A 143 15.89 33.55 -29.26
N LEU A 144 16.95 34.36 -29.08
CA LEU A 144 18.26 33.89 -28.64
C LEU A 144 18.25 33.26 -27.22
N HIS A 145 17.42 33.77 -26.30
CA HIS A 145 17.28 33.15 -24.98
C HIS A 145 16.65 31.77 -25.08
N GLN A 146 15.57 31.64 -25.87
CA GLN A 146 14.90 30.35 -26.07
C GLN A 146 15.81 29.36 -26.77
N THR A 147 16.56 29.75 -27.80
CA THR A 147 17.48 28.83 -28.49
C THR A 147 18.64 28.40 -27.62
N ALA A 148 19.19 29.31 -26.81
CA ALA A 148 20.23 28.99 -25.85
C ALA A 148 19.69 28.01 -24.80
N MET A 149 18.47 28.24 -24.32
CA MET A 149 17.79 27.34 -23.40
C MET A 149 17.48 25.98 -24.04
N GLN A 150 17.09 25.89 -25.31
CA GLN A 150 16.77 24.62 -25.98
C GLN A 150 18.00 23.81 -26.43
N GLY A 151 19.20 24.38 -26.36
CA GLY A 151 20.44 23.63 -26.59
C GLY A 151 20.88 23.49 -28.05
N SER A 152 20.46 24.40 -28.94
CA SER A 152 20.86 24.38 -30.36
C SER A 152 22.04 25.31 -30.64
N LEU A 153 23.26 24.77 -30.70
CA LEU A 153 24.46 25.58 -31.00
C LEU A 153 24.41 26.20 -32.41
N GLN A 154 23.91 25.47 -33.40
CA GLN A 154 23.82 25.94 -34.78
C GLN A 154 22.86 27.12 -34.91
N MET A 155 21.68 27.04 -34.29
CA MET A 155 20.72 28.15 -34.28
C MET A 155 21.23 29.35 -33.47
N VAL A 156 21.94 29.11 -32.36
CA VAL A 156 22.57 30.20 -31.59
C VAL A 156 23.60 30.95 -32.44
N LYS A 157 24.49 30.23 -33.14
CA LYS A 157 25.47 30.84 -34.08
C LYS A 157 24.75 31.66 -35.15
N PHE A 158 23.75 31.07 -35.79
CA PHE A 158 22.98 31.71 -36.84
C PHE A 158 22.28 32.99 -36.35
N LEU A 159 21.60 32.97 -35.20
CA LEU A 159 20.95 34.16 -34.66
C LEU A 159 21.96 35.26 -34.32
N ILE A 160 23.14 34.91 -33.79
CA ILE A 160 24.23 35.87 -33.53
C ILE A 160 24.72 36.50 -34.85
N GLU A 161 24.97 35.69 -35.88
CA GLU A 161 25.36 36.16 -37.23
C GLU A 161 24.32 37.12 -37.83
N LYS A 162 23.04 36.90 -37.55
CA LYS A 162 21.93 37.77 -37.98
C LYS A 162 21.68 38.98 -37.06
N GLY A 163 22.56 39.23 -36.08
CA GLY A 163 22.52 40.43 -35.23
C GLY A 163 21.74 40.30 -33.91
N ALA A 164 21.48 39.08 -33.43
CA ALA A 164 20.94 38.88 -32.09
C ALA A 164 21.92 39.40 -31.02
N ASN A 165 21.40 40.08 -30.00
CA ASN A 165 22.21 40.68 -28.95
C ASN A 165 22.31 39.73 -27.73
N PRO A 166 23.47 39.10 -27.48
CA PRO A 166 23.65 38.17 -26.37
C PRO A 166 23.66 38.84 -24.99
N ASN A 167 23.67 40.18 -24.93
CA ASN A 167 23.68 40.95 -23.69
C ASN A 167 22.29 41.37 -23.20
N LYS A 168 21.24 41.16 -24.02
CA LYS A 168 19.87 41.41 -23.57
C LYS A 168 19.54 40.48 -22.41
N LYS A 169 18.89 41.02 -21.38
CA LYS A 169 18.42 40.27 -20.23
C LYS A 169 16.91 40.10 -20.29
N ASN A 170 16.42 38.94 -19.88
CA ASN A 170 15.01 38.69 -19.63
C ASN A 170 14.57 39.31 -18.29
N ASN A 171 13.30 39.10 -17.90
CA ASN A 171 12.75 39.71 -16.68
C ASN A 171 13.35 39.13 -15.38
N GLN A 172 14.03 37.98 -15.45
CA GLN A 172 14.80 37.40 -14.34
C GLN A 172 16.25 37.91 -14.29
N GLY A 173 16.61 38.87 -15.16
CA GLY A 173 17.97 39.41 -15.24
C GLY A 173 18.98 38.46 -15.91
N LEU A 174 18.53 37.35 -16.50
CA LEU A 174 19.38 36.37 -17.17
C LEU A 174 19.54 36.74 -18.66
N ASN A 175 20.75 36.62 -19.18
CA ASN A 175 21.02 36.73 -20.62
C ASN A 175 21.06 35.34 -21.28
N ALA A 176 21.24 35.30 -22.61
CA ALA A 176 21.29 34.04 -23.36
C ALA A 176 22.38 33.07 -22.86
N LEU A 177 23.54 33.60 -22.43
CA LEU A 177 24.62 32.80 -21.82
C LEU A 177 24.16 32.06 -20.57
N LEU A 178 23.47 32.75 -19.64
CA LEU A 178 22.96 32.11 -18.42
C LEU A 178 21.77 31.17 -18.72
N CYS A 179 20.97 31.47 -19.75
CA CYS A 179 19.90 30.58 -20.20
C CYS A 179 20.42 29.25 -20.79
N SER A 180 21.65 29.18 -21.30
CA SER A 180 22.21 27.92 -21.81
C SER A 180 22.53 26.89 -20.72
N VAL A 181 22.62 27.33 -19.47
CA VAL A 181 22.84 26.44 -18.31
C VAL A 181 21.68 25.45 -18.15
N PHE A 182 20.45 25.86 -18.48
CA PHE A 182 19.24 25.10 -18.20
C PHE A 182 19.11 23.76 -18.94
N GLN A 183 19.79 23.52 -20.07
CA GLN A 183 19.81 22.19 -20.73
C GLN A 183 21.18 21.51 -20.66
N SER A 184 22.04 21.98 -19.76
CA SER A 184 23.38 21.44 -19.56
C SER A 184 24.27 21.44 -20.81
N LYS A 185 24.31 22.53 -21.59
CA LYS A 185 25.07 22.60 -22.86
C LYS A 185 26.34 23.48 -22.75
N PRO A 186 27.48 22.91 -22.34
CA PRO A 186 28.73 23.68 -22.16
C PRO A 186 29.26 24.28 -23.46
N GLU A 187 28.94 23.71 -24.61
CA GLU A 187 29.39 24.19 -25.92
C GLU A 187 28.78 25.55 -26.27
N ILE A 188 27.48 25.72 -25.99
CA ILE A 188 26.78 27.00 -26.18
C ILE A 188 27.28 28.02 -25.18
N PHE A 189 27.49 27.60 -23.93
CA PHE A 189 28.05 28.47 -22.90
C PHE A 189 29.43 28.97 -23.32
N ALA A 190 30.30 28.08 -23.80
CA ALA A 190 31.64 28.41 -24.28
C ALA A 190 31.61 29.37 -25.49
N TYR A 191 30.67 29.18 -26.42
CA TYR A 191 30.52 30.04 -27.60
C TYR A 191 29.98 31.44 -27.26
N LEU A 192 28.98 31.55 -26.39
CA LEU A 192 28.39 32.84 -26.00
C LEU A 192 29.28 33.62 -25.03
N ARG A 193 30.12 32.94 -24.24
CA ARG A 193 30.99 33.56 -23.22
C ARG A 193 31.80 34.76 -23.74
N PRO A 194 32.57 34.68 -24.85
CA PRO A 194 33.32 35.82 -25.37
C PRO A 194 32.44 36.94 -25.97
N LEU A 195 31.18 36.65 -26.31
CA LEU A 195 30.27 37.60 -26.97
C LEU A 195 29.50 38.48 -25.97
N VAL A 196 29.58 38.18 -24.67
CA VAL A 196 28.96 38.95 -23.60
C VAL A 196 29.96 39.98 -23.03
N ARG A 197 29.59 41.26 -23.03
CA ARG A 197 30.45 42.41 -22.68
C ARG A 197 30.99 42.42 -21.24
N ARG A 198 30.45 41.59 -20.33
CA ARG A 198 30.77 41.58 -18.89
C ARG A 198 30.83 40.17 -18.31
N TYR A 199 31.55 39.24 -18.95
CA TYR A 199 31.80 37.94 -18.32
C TYR A 199 32.81 38.08 -17.17
N THR A 200 32.32 38.09 -15.94
CA THR A 200 33.11 38.25 -14.71
C THR A 200 33.14 36.96 -13.89
N ALA A 201 34.00 36.90 -12.86
CA ALA A 201 33.95 35.83 -11.86
C ALA A 201 32.56 35.69 -11.22
N GLN A 202 31.85 36.82 -11.00
CA GLN A 202 30.48 36.83 -10.51
C GLN A 202 29.49 36.19 -11.51
N THR A 203 29.68 36.41 -12.81
CA THR A 203 28.85 35.79 -13.85
C THR A 203 29.06 34.26 -13.90
N ARG A 204 30.32 33.80 -13.76
CA ARG A 204 30.64 32.37 -13.61
C ARG A 204 29.96 31.79 -12.37
N LEU A 205 30.07 32.44 -11.22
CA LEU A 205 29.45 31.97 -9.97
C LEU A 205 27.93 31.93 -10.08
N GLN A 206 27.30 32.92 -10.72
CA GLN A 206 25.87 32.91 -11.00
C GLN A 206 25.48 31.73 -11.90
N ALA A 207 26.26 31.44 -12.95
CA ALA A 207 26.04 30.27 -13.80
C ALA A 207 26.21 28.95 -13.04
N LEU A 208 27.22 28.86 -12.16
CA LEU A 208 27.46 27.68 -11.31
C LEU A 208 26.30 27.46 -10.34
N LYS A 209 25.79 28.53 -9.70
CA LYS A 209 24.61 28.46 -8.83
C LYS A 209 23.38 27.94 -9.57
N LEU A 210 23.11 28.46 -10.77
CA LEU A 210 22.02 27.95 -11.62
C LEU A 210 22.25 26.47 -11.99
N ALA A 211 23.48 26.09 -12.34
CA ALA A 211 23.80 24.72 -12.69
C ALA A 211 23.57 23.75 -11.50
N LEU A 212 23.92 24.17 -10.29
CA LEU A 212 23.68 23.39 -9.06
C LEU A 212 22.18 23.34 -8.73
N GLN A 213 21.47 24.47 -8.81
CA GLN A 213 20.02 24.56 -8.54
C GLN A 213 19.21 23.67 -9.49
N TYR A 214 19.59 23.61 -10.77
CA TYR A 214 18.92 22.80 -11.79
C TYR A 214 19.61 21.44 -12.04
N LEU A 215 20.55 21.04 -11.17
CA LEU A 215 21.21 19.73 -11.17
C LEU A 215 21.88 19.36 -12.51
N ARG A 216 22.53 20.34 -13.15
CA ARG A 216 23.15 20.23 -14.49
C ARG A 216 24.60 19.78 -14.39
N VAL A 217 24.80 18.46 -14.27
CA VAL A 217 26.12 17.83 -13.97
C VAL A 217 27.23 18.29 -14.92
N GLU A 218 27.00 18.28 -16.23
CA GLU A 218 28.04 18.64 -17.21
C GLU A 218 28.41 20.13 -17.12
N MET A 219 27.42 21.00 -16.88
CA MET A 219 27.67 22.42 -16.64
C MET A 219 28.38 22.68 -15.32
N VAL A 220 28.05 21.93 -14.26
CA VAL A 220 28.81 21.99 -13.00
C VAL A 220 30.25 21.56 -13.26
N ALA A 221 30.47 20.45 -13.98
CA ALA A 221 31.82 19.98 -14.32
C ALA A 221 32.62 21.04 -15.11
N TYR A 222 31.96 21.78 -16.00
CA TYR A 222 32.58 22.85 -16.78
C TYR A 222 32.88 24.12 -15.98
N LEU A 223 32.01 24.50 -15.04
CA LEU A 223 32.08 25.78 -14.32
C LEU A 223 32.80 25.71 -12.96
N LEU A 224 32.78 24.55 -12.32
CA LEU A 224 33.30 24.33 -10.98
C LEU A 224 34.82 24.46 -10.96
N LYS A 225 35.33 25.22 -10.00
CA LYS A 225 36.75 25.34 -9.71
C LYS A 225 37.08 24.75 -8.33
N PRO A 226 38.32 24.30 -8.09
CA PRO A 226 38.72 23.76 -6.78
C PRO A 226 38.49 24.73 -5.61
N GLU A 227 38.61 26.04 -5.84
CA GLU A 227 38.33 27.09 -4.85
C GLU A 227 36.87 27.10 -4.36
N ASP A 228 35.91 26.70 -5.21
CA ASP A 228 34.49 26.66 -4.86
C ASP A 228 34.21 25.56 -3.81
N LEU A 229 35.01 24.49 -3.79
CA LEU A 229 34.91 23.36 -2.85
C LEU A 229 35.67 23.58 -1.54
N LYS A 230 36.53 24.60 -1.48
CA LYS A 230 37.26 24.99 -0.26
C LYS A 230 36.49 25.99 0.60
N THR A 231 35.33 26.43 0.14
CA THR A 231 34.47 27.33 0.90
C THR A 231 33.93 26.60 2.14
N PRO A 232 33.72 27.29 3.28
CA PRO A 232 33.12 26.67 4.45
C PRO A 232 31.80 25.99 4.10
N LEU A 233 31.53 24.83 4.72
CA LEU A 233 30.30 24.09 4.49
C LEU A 233 29.11 24.94 4.97
N GLY A 234 28.28 25.38 4.02
CA GLY A 234 27.12 26.23 4.26
C GLY A 234 25.96 25.91 3.31
N PRO A 235 24.81 26.60 3.43
CA PRO A 235 23.58 26.30 2.67
C PRO A 235 23.76 26.28 1.15
N GLU A 236 24.64 27.13 0.64
CA GLU A 236 24.93 27.31 -0.78
C GLU A 236 26.08 26.40 -1.28
N HIS A 237 26.67 25.58 -0.40
CA HIS A 237 27.83 24.77 -0.74
C HIS A 237 27.44 23.67 -1.75
N PRO A 238 28.20 23.44 -2.84
CA PRO A 238 27.85 22.50 -3.90
C PRO A 238 27.52 21.09 -3.40
N LEU A 239 28.30 20.58 -2.43
CA LEU A 239 28.08 19.28 -1.81
C LEU A 239 26.73 19.21 -1.09
N LEU A 240 26.35 20.25 -0.35
CA LEU A 240 25.11 20.25 0.43
C LEU A 240 23.87 20.37 -0.46
N LEU A 241 23.94 21.19 -1.51
CA LEU A 241 22.88 21.28 -2.52
C LEU A 241 22.66 19.94 -3.23
N ALA A 242 23.75 19.25 -3.59
CA ALA A 242 23.67 17.92 -4.22
C ALA A 242 23.11 16.86 -3.25
N LEU A 243 23.46 16.92 -1.96
CA LEU A 243 22.92 16.04 -0.93
C LEU A 243 21.42 16.27 -0.70
N LYS A 244 21.01 17.54 -0.60
CA LYS A 244 19.59 17.95 -0.47
C LYS A 244 18.75 17.44 -1.62
N ALA A 245 19.29 17.48 -2.84
CA ALA A 245 18.62 17.00 -4.04
C ALA A 245 18.69 15.47 -4.21
N GLY A 246 19.52 14.76 -3.44
CA GLY A 246 19.75 13.32 -3.60
C GLY A 246 20.36 12.93 -4.94
N HIS A 247 21.06 13.85 -5.62
CA HIS A 247 21.48 13.68 -7.02
C HIS A 247 22.85 12.98 -7.13
N THR A 248 22.85 11.64 -7.15
CA THR A 248 24.08 10.82 -7.08
C THR A 248 25.12 11.13 -8.16
N PRO A 249 24.78 11.36 -9.45
CA PRO A 249 25.81 11.69 -10.45
C PRO A 249 26.55 13.00 -10.16
N LEU A 250 25.88 13.94 -9.50
CA LEU A 250 26.48 15.22 -9.11
C LEU A 250 27.37 15.04 -7.89
N LEU A 251 26.95 14.22 -6.92
CA LEU A 251 27.75 13.85 -5.76
C LEU A 251 29.04 13.12 -6.18
N ASP A 252 28.94 12.17 -7.12
CA ASP A 252 30.10 11.44 -7.66
C ASP A 252 31.08 12.38 -8.37
N LEU A 253 30.57 13.35 -9.14
CA LEU A 253 31.39 14.39 -9.76
C LEU A 253 32.11 15.24 -8.70
N LEU A 254 31.40 15.75 -7.70
CA LEU A 254 31.96 16.60 -6.65
C LEU A 254 33.04 15.85 -5.85
N LYS A 255 32.81 14.57 -5.52
CA LYS A 255 33.81 13.71 -4.89
C LYS A 255 35.05 13.56 -5.74
N LYS A 256 34.88 13.26 -7.05
CA LYS A 256 35.99 13.14 -8.00
C LYS A 256 36.81 14.43 -8.11
N GLN A 257 36.16 15.58 -7.94
CA GLN A 257 36.80 16.90 -7.94
C GLN A 257 37.40 17.30 -6.58
N GLY A 258 37.40 16.40 -5.59
CA GLY A 258 38.05 16.61 -4.29
C GLY A 258 37.18 17.25 -3.21
N ALA A 259 35.85 17.16 -3.31
CA ALA A 259 34.97 17.59 -2.23
C ALA A 259 35.22 16.79 -0.95
N ASP A 260 35.49 17.48 0.16
CA ASP A 260 35.71 16.85 1.46
C ASP A 260 34.36 16.45 2.09
N LEU A 261 34.16 15.14 2.23
CA LEU A 261 32.95 14.54 2.81
C LEU A 261 32.91 14.64 4.34
N ASN A 262 34.01 15.07 4.96
CA ASN A 262 34.16 15.23 6.41
C ASN A 262 34.43 16.69 6.80
N ALA A 263 34.22 17.64 5.88
CA ALA A 263 34.35 19.07 6.16
C ALA A 263 33.42 19.51 7.28
N PHE A 264 33.85 20.49 8.08
CA PHE A 264 33.07 21.02 9.19
C PHE A 264 32.39 22.35 8.82
N THR A 265 31.13 22.52 9.26
CA THR A 265 30.50 23.84 9.36
C THR A 265 31.14 24.66 10.50
N PRO A 266 30.84 25.97 10.61
CA PRO A 266 31.20 26.75 11.80
C PRO A 266 30.66 26.18 13.12
N GLN A 267 29.59 25.37 13.07
CA GLN A 267 29.00 24.65 14.22
C GLN A 267 29.63 23.26 14.43
N ALA A 268 30.75 22.96 13.76
CA ALA A 268 31.42 21.67 13.75
C ALA A 268 30.54 20.50 13.26
N GLU A 269 29.59 20.75 12.36
CA GLU A 269 28.78 19.68 11.77
C GLU A 269 29.37 19.18 10.46
N THR A 270 29.37 17.85 10.26
CA THR A 270 29.79 17.24 8.99
C THR A 270 28.62 17.13 8.02
N PRO A 271 28.86 16.88 6.71
CA PRO A 271 27.78 16.60 5.76
C PRO A 271 26.85 15.47 6.21
N LEU A 272 27.38 14.49 6.95
CA LEU A 272 26.61 13.39 7.51
C LEU A 272 25.67 13.84 8.64
N HIS A 273 26.09 14.77 9.49
CA HIS A 273 25.22 15.38 10.51
C HIS A 273 24.08 16.17 9.85
N LEU A 274 24.42 17.03 8.88
CA LEU A 274 23.44 17.88 8.19
C LEU A 274 22.42 17.04 7.40
N ALA A 275 22.90 16.01 6.69
CA ALA A 275 22.02 15.08 5.97
C ALA A 275 21.13 14.28 6.92
N THR A 276 21.61 13.94 8.12
CA THR A 276 20.80 13.27 9.15
C THR A 276 19.74 14.21 9.71
N GLU A 277 20.14 15.43 10.06
CA GLU A 277 19.24 16.44 10.62
C GLU A 277 18.08 16.79 9.68
N ALA A 278 18.40 16.96 8.40
CA ALA A 278 17.45 17.29 7.36
C ALA A 278 16.71 16.05 6.78
N ASN A 279 16.94 14.86 7.34
CA ASN A 279 16.31 13.60 6.94
C ASN A 279 16.54 13.18 5.47
N TRP A 280 17.76 13.38 4.95
CA TRP A 280 18.13 13.03 3.57
C TRP A 280 18.68 11.60 3.48
N LEU A 281 17.80 10.60 3.62
CA LEU A 281 18.16 9.17 3.68
C LEU A 281 19.09 8.70 2.55
N LEU A 282 18.84 9.12 1.30
CA LEU A 282 19.68 8.78 0.15
C LEU A 282 21.06 9.44 0.22
N GLY A 283 21.12 10.67 0.72
CA GLY A 283 22.39 11.38 0.95
C GLY A 283 23.23 10.70 2.03
N VAL A 284 22.61 10.28 3.13
CA VAL A 284 23.26 9.51 4.21
C VAL A 284 23.84 8.19 3.68
N ASP A 285 23.04 7.42 2.92
CA ASP A 285 23.50 6.15 2.32
C ASP A 285 24.66 6.36 1.35
N TRP A 286 24.61 7.41 0.52
CA TRP A 286 25.69 7.73 -0.40
C TRP A 286 26.96 8.16 0.34
N LEU A 287 26.85 9.02 1.38
CA LEU A 287 28.00 9.48 2.18
C LEU A 287 28.72 8.32 2.86
N LEU A 288 27.99 7.41 3.51
CA LEU A 288 28.57 6.24 4.20
C LEU A 288 29.30 5.32 3.22
N LYS A 289 28.71 5.02 2.06
CA LYS A 289 29.36 4.20 1.02
C LYS A 289 30.62 4.84 0.46
N ASN A 290 30.73 6.17 0.54
CA ASN A 290 31.81 6.94 -0.04
C ASN A 290 32.89 7.36 0.96
N GLY A 291 32.82 6.91 2.23
CA GLY A 291 33.87 7.08 3.23
C GLY A 291 33.66 8.27 4.18
N ALA A 292 32.44 8.80 4.31
CA ALA A 292 32.13 9.74 5.38
C ALA A 292 32.29 9.07 6.76
N ASN A 293 32.87 9.78 7.72
CA ASN A 293 33.13 9.25 9.06
C ASN A 293 31.86 9.27 9.93
N PRO A 294 31.27 8.11 10.26
CA PRO A 294 30.08 8.04 11.11
C PRO A 294 30.35 8.37 12.59
N LEU A 295 31.63 8.34 13.01
CA LEU A 295 32.07 8.63 14.38
C LEU A 295 32.47 10.09 14.60
N ALA A 296 32.38 10.94 13.57
CA ALA A 296 32.64 12.36 13.73
C ALA A 296 31.67 12.95 14.76
N ARG A 297 32.17 13.86 15.62
CA ARG A 297 31.39 14.52 16.66
C ARG A 297 31.22 15.99 16.34
N ASN A 298 30.01 16.51 16.53
CA ASN A 298 29.75 17.94 16.43
C ASN A 298 30.17 18.69 17.71
N ALA A 299 29.93 20.01 17.75
CA ALA A 299 30.26 20.85 18.91
C ALA A 299 29.54 20.41 20.21
N GLN A 300 28.39 19.72 20.09
CA GLN A 300 27.64 19.13 21.20
C GLN A 300 28.12 17.71 21.57
N GLY A 301 29.19 17.21 20.93
CA GLY A 301 29.74 15.88 21.17
C GLY A 301 28.95 14.72 20.54
N GLN A 302 27.92 15.02 19.75
CA GLN A 302 26.98 14.05 19.18
C GLN A 302 27.49 13.50 17.86
N THR A 303 27.22 12.22 17.59
CA THR A 303 27.42 11.62 16.27
C THR A 303 26.15 11.69 15.43
N ALA A 304 26.26 11.40 14.13
CA ALA A 304 25.09 11.29 13.25
C ALA A 304 24.08 10.25 13.77
N LEU A 305 24.56 9.12 14.33
CA LEU A 305 23.67 8.14 14.96
C LEU A 305 22.93 8.73 16.16
N ALA A 306 23.63 9.40 17.08
CA ALA A 306 23.00 10.05 18.24
C ALA A 306 21.89 11.03 17.81
N LYS A 307 22.12 11.81 16.77
CA LYS A 307 21.13 12.75 16.20
C LYS A 307 19.92 12.02 15.63
N ALA A 308 20.13 10.95 14.86
CA ALA A 308 19.04 10.13 14.32
C ALA A 308 18.18 9.46 15.41
N LEU A 309 18.82 8.96 16.48
CA LEU A 309 18.15 8.34 17.62
C LEU A 309 17.30 9.36 18.39
N GLN A 310 17.84 10.55 18.66
CA GLN A 310 17.12 11.62 19.35
C GLN A 310 15.92 12.14 18.57
N GLN A 311 16.01 12.14 17.23
CA GLN A 311 14.89 12.50 16.35
C GLN A 311 13.82 11.42 16.25
N GLY A 312 14.04 10.22 16.81
CA GLY A 312 13.12 9.10 16.64
C GLY A 312 13.06 8.56 15.19
N ASN A 313 14.09 8.82 14.37
CA ASN A 313 14.08 8.49 12.95
C ASN A 313 14.61 7.07 12.68
N LEU A 314 13.68 6.10 12.54
CA LEU A 314 14.00 4.69 12.34
C LEU A 314 14.79 4.42 11.03
N PRO A 315 14.38 4.91 9.83
CA PRO A 315 15.12 4.66 8.60
C PRO A 315 16.58 5.13 8.63
N LEU A 316 16.85 6.31 9.19
CA LEU A 316 18.21 6.83 9.33
C LEU A 316 19.01 6.00 10.33
N SER A 317 18.40 5.65 11.47
CA SER A 317 19.02 4.80 12.48
C SER A 317 19.45 3.46 11.89
N GLU A 318 18.59 2.80 11.10
CA GLU A 318 18.91 1.53 10.44
C GLU A 318 20.10 1.67 9.47
N LYS A 319 20.13 2.76 8.69
CA LYS A 319 21.23 3.03 7.77
C LYS A 319 22.55 3.28 8.48
N LEU A 320 22.54 4.07 9.54
CA LEU A 320 23.74 4.43 10.30
C LEU A 320 24.28 3.23 11.11
N LEU A 321 23.42 2.30 11.50
CA LEU A 321 23.80 1.07 12.20
C LEU A 321 24.34 -0.04 11.29
N LYS A 322 24.17 0.07 9.98
CA LYS A 322 24.56 -0.98 9.04
C LYS A 322 26.09 -1.20 9.06
N GLY A 323 26.50 -2.34 9.61
CA GLY A 323 27.93 -2.74 9.73
C GLY A 323 28.49 -2.69 11.15
N TRP A 324 27.70 -2.22 12.13
CA TRP A 324 28.08 -2.15 13.54
C TRP A 324 27.57 -3.35 14.33
N GLN A 325 28.41 -3.86 15.24
CA GLN A 325 28.07 -4.97 16.16
C GLN A 325 27.60 -4.49 17.53
N ASN A 326 27.84 -3.21 17.87
CA ASN A 326 27.33 -2.56 19.06
C ASN A 326 27.10 -1.07 18.79
N PRO A 327 25.85 -0.57 18.87
CA PRO A 327 25.52 0.84 18.61
C PRO A 327 26.08 1.80 19.66
N ASP A 328 26.31 1.34 20.91
CA ASP A 328 26.81 2.19 21.99
C ASP A 328 28.26 2.64 21.74
N LEU A 329 29.01 1.88 20.92
CA LEU A 329 30.37 2.27 20.47
C LEU A 329 30.36 3.50 19.56
N CYS A 330 29.21 3.85 18.99
CA CYS A 330 29.03 5.02 18.12
C CYS A 330 28.58 6.27 18.88
N LEU A 331 28.45 6.21 20.21
CA LEU A 331 27.96 7.30 21.06
C LEU A 331 29.07 7.88 21.95
N ALA A 332 28.75 8.91 22.74
CA ALA A 332 29.69 9.39 23.76
C ALA A 332 29.99 8.31 24.81
N PRO A 333 31.21 8.26 25.37
CA PRO A 333 31.51 7.37 26.49
C PRO A 333 30.50 7.58 27.62
N GLY A 334 29.81 6.51 28.03
CA GLY A 334 28.76 6.54 29.06
C GLY A 334 27.35 6.87 28.56
N GLU A 335 27.16 7.18 27.28
CA GLU A 335 25.85 7.40 26.67
C GLU A 335 25.28 6.07 26.16
N SER A 336 24.03 5.75 26.54
CA SER A 336 23.34 4.53 26.11
C SER A 336 22.43 4.82 24.92
N SER A 337 22.57 4.04 23.85
CA SER A 337 21.70 4.13 22.68
C SER A 337 20.24 3.83 23.03
N LEU A 338 20.01 2.90 23.97
CA LEU A 338 18.68 2.60 24.49
C LEU A 338 18.10 3.76 25.30
N ALA A 339 18.92 4.49 26.07
CA ALA A 339 18.46 5.67 26.78
C ALA A 339 18.03 6.80 25.81
N LEU A 340 18.76 6.99 24.71
CA LEU A 340 18.38 7.92 23.65
C LEU A 340 17.08 7.50 22.95
N ALA A 341 16.93 6.22 22.64
CA ALA A 341 15.70 5.68 22.04
C ALA A 341 14.50 5.80 22.99
N LYS A 342 14.72 5.59 24.30
CA LYS A 342 13.71 5.81 25.35
C LYS A 342 13.28 7.27 25.41
N LYS A 343 14.23 8.21 25.43
CA LYS A 343 13.95 9.65 25.43
C LYS A 343 13.18 10.10 24.18
N ALA A 344 13.46 9.49 23.02
CA ALA A 344 12.74 9.73 21.78
C ALA A 344 11.36 9.03 21.71
N GLY A 345 11.01 8.19 22.70
CA GLY A 345 9.74 7.47 22.72
C GLY A 345 9.59 6.45 21.57
N SER A 346 10.69 5.92 21.04
CA SER A 346 10.68 5.05 19.84
C SER A 346 11.08 3.60 20.15
N PRO A 347 10.10 2.73 20.51
CA PRO A 347 10.34 1.31 20.74
C PRO A 347 10.92 0.55 19.54
N GLU A 348 10.63 0.95 18.30
CA GLU A 348 11.20 0.32 17.09
C GLU A 348 12.71 0.59 17.00
N ILE A 349 13.13 1.80 17.38
CA ILE A 349 14.55 2.12 17.47
C ILE A 349 15.20 1.35 18.60
N ALA A 350 14.56 1.27 19.78
CA ALA A 350 15.06 0.44 20.87
C ALA A 350 15.22 -1.02 20.43
N ARG A 351 14.26 -1.56 19.67
CA ARG A 351 14.34 -2.91 19.08
C ARG A 351 15.50 -3.05 18.10
N LEU A 352 15.65 -2.11 17.17
CA LEU A 352 16.73 -2.08 16.20
C LEU A 352 18.10 -2.06 16.88
N LEU A 353 18.24 -1.24 17.93
CA LEU A 353 19.47 -1.13 18.72
C LEU A 353 19.78 -2.43 19.48
N LEU A 354 18.78 -3.06 20.09
CA LEU A 354 18.96 -4.36 20.74
C LEU A 354 19.39 -5.43 19.74
N MET A 355 18.74 -5.52 18.58
CA MET A 355 19.13 -6.45 17.51
C MET A 355 20.54 -6.17 16.98
N ALA A 356 20.97 -4.91 17.02
CA ALA A 356 22.33 -4.50 16.69
C ALA A 356 23.33 -4.69 17.85
N GLY A 357 22.93 -5.32 18.97
CA GLY A 357 23.80 -5.68 20.07
C GLY A 357 23.91 -4.66 21.21
N ALA A 358 23.01 -3.67 21.30
CA ALA A 358 22.98 -2.73 22.42
C ALA A 358 22.83 -3.46 23.77
N GLN A 359 23.59 -3.04 24.78
CA GLN A 359 23.50 -3.65 26.11
C GLN A 359 22.36 -3.06 26.92
N ILE A 360 21.55 -3.92 27.55
CA ILE A 360 20.51 -3.49 28.48
C ILE A 360 21.19 -3.15 29.82
N GLN A 361 21.28 -1.87 30.15
CA GLN A 361 21.78 -1.41 31.45
C GLN A 361 20.61 -1.11 32.40
N GLY A 362 20.48 -1.91 33.47
CA GLY A 362 19.49 -1.72 34.55
C GLY A 362 18.11 -2.34 34.32
N GLU A 363 17.39 -2.63 35.40
CA GLU A 363 16.07 -3.27 35.38
C GLU A 363 14.98 -2.38 34.73
N SER A 364 15.05 -1.05 34.91
CA SER A 364 14.07 -0.11 34.34
C SER A 364 14.02 -0.11 32.81
N ALA A 365 15.17 -0.22 32.13
CA ALA A 365 15.22 -0.28 30.67
C ALA A 365 14.65 -1.60 30.14
N LYS A 366 14.89 -2.70 30.85
CA LYS A 366 14.34 -4.03 30.54
C LYS A 366 12.82 -4.04 30.66
N THR A 367 12.27 -3.55 31.77
CA THR A 367 10.82 -3.50 32.02
C THR A 367 10.11 -2.59 31.02
N TRP A 368 10.73 -1.48 30.61
CA TRP A 368 10.15 -0.58 29.58
C TRP A 368 10.04 -1.27 28.20
N VAL A 369 11.08 -1.98 27.75
CA VAL A 369 11.05 -2.73 26.49
C VAL A 369 10.03 -3.87 26.56
N ASP A 370 9.99 -4.61 27.67
CA ASP A 370 9.04 -5.70 27.84
C ASP A 370 7.59 -5.19 27.86
N ASN A 371 7.31 -4.09 28.58
CA ASN A 371 5.98 -3.47 28.64
C ASN A 371 5.49 -2.96 27.29
N THR A 372 6.40 -2.54 26.41
CA THR A 372 6.04 -2.18 25.03
C THR A 372 5.35 -3.35 24.34
N PHE A 373 5.92 -4.56 24.42
CA PHE A 373 5.35 -5.74 23.79
C PHE A 373 4.17 -6.31 24.58
N TYR A 374 4.24 -6.24 25.91
CA TYR A 374 3.23 -6.85 26.76
C TYR A 374 1.89 -6.13 26.69
N LEU A 375 1.93 -4.79 26.67
CA LEU A 375 0.76 -3.94 26.47
C LEU A 375 0.10 -4.26 25.13
N GLN A 376 0.88 -4.36 24.06
CA GLN A 376 0.38 -4.68 22.72
C GLN A 376 -0.26 -6.06 22.60
N LYS A 377 0.20 -7.06 23.37
CA LYS A 377 -0.24 -8.46 23.22
C LYS A 377 -1.31 -8.89 24.19
N SER A 378 -1.43 -8.25 25.34
CA SER A 378 -2.39 -8.68 26.36
C SER A 378 -2.96 -7.55 27.19
N MET A 379 -2.75 -6.27 26.82
CA MET A 379 -3.27 -5.12 27.57
C MET A 379 -2.82 -5.15 29.04
N ARG A 380 -1.63 -5.70 29.30
CA ARG A 380 -1.05 -5.87 30.63
C ARG A 380 0.24 -5.10 30.76
N LEU A 381 0.52 -4.67 31.98
CA LEU A 381 1.75 -3.96 32.35
C LEU A 381 2.44 -4.65 33.53
N MET A 382 3.75 -4.77 33.45
CA MET A 382 4.61 -5.12 34.58
C MET A 382 4.96 -3.85 35.32
N VAL A 383 4.53 -3.78 36.58
CA VAL A 383 4.85 -2.71 37.51
C VAL A 383 5.41 -3.36 38.77
N GLU A 384 6.68 -3.10 39.06
CA GLU A 384 7.32 -3.63 40.26
C GLU A 384 6.63 -3.07 41.52
N PRO A 385 6.48 -3.88 42.58
CA PRO A 385 5.88 -3.41 43.83
C PRO A 385 6.80 -2.37 44.48
N GLY A 386 6.23 -1.22 44.82
CA GLY A 386 6.92 -0.23 45.63
C GLY A 386 6.61 -0.42 47.12
N SER A 387 7.28 0.37 47.96
CA SER A 387 7.12 0.37 49.42
C SER A 387 6.52 1.67 49.96
N SER A 388 6.05 2.56 49.09
CA SER A 388 5.52 3.88 49.43
C SER A 388 3.99 3.93 49.29
N GLU A 389 3.33 4.93 49.86
CA GLU A 389 1.90 5.20 49.63
C GLU A 389 1.75 6.46 48.76
N LEU A 390 1.44 6.27 47.48
CA LEU A 390 1.19 7.36 46.54
C LEU A 390 -0.21 7.97 46.79
N PRO A 391 -0.36 9.31 46.78
CA PRO A 391 -1.68 9.91 46.96
C PRO A 391 -2.67 9.54 45.85
N LEU A 392 -3.93 9.27 46.22
CA LEU A 392 -5.00 8.85 45.28
C LEU A 392 -5.23 9.85 44.14
N SER A 393 -4.93 11.13 44.33
CA SER A 393 -5.04 12.17 43.30
C SER A 393 -4.21 11.88 42.05
N PHE A 394 -3.04 11.23 42.19
CA PHE A 394 -2.19 10.84 41.06
C PHE A 394 -2.84 9.74 40.23
N LEU A 395 -3.47 8.75 40.89
CA LEU A 395 -4.20 7.67 40.23
C LEU A 395 -5.43 8.21 39.48
N VAL A 396 -6.20 9.11 40.08
CA VAL A 396 -7.36 9.77 39.44
C VAL A 396 -6.91 10.58 38.22
N GLY A 397 -5.80 11.33 38.33
CA GLY A 397 -5.23 12.07 37.22
C GLY A 397 -4.80 11.17 36.06
N LEU A 398 -4.11 10.06 36.36
CA LEU A 398 -3.73 9.06 35.36
C LEU A 398 -4.96 8.44 34.69
N GLN A 399 -5.94 7.99 35.49
CA GLN A 399 -7.17 7.36 35.02
C GLN A 399 -7.91 8.27 34.03
N LYS A 400 -8.13 9.54 34.38
CA LYS A 400 -8.78 10.52 33.50
C LYS A 400 -8.02 10.74 32.18
N ASN A 401 -6.69 10.75 32.22
CA ASN A 401 -5.87 10.96 31.02
C ASN A 401 -5.93 9.75 30.08
N ILE A 402 -5.91 8.52 30.60
CA ILE A 402 -5.98 7.31 29.78
C ILE A 402 -7.41 7.00 29.29
N GLU A 403 -8.44 7.45 30.01
CA GLU A 403 -9.85 7.39 29.55
C GLU A 403 -10.02 8.17 28.26
N SER A 404 -9.38 9.33 28.14
CA SER A 404 -9.40 10.11 26.89
C SER A 404 -8.79 9.35 25.69
N LEU A 405 -7.95 8.34 25.96
CA LEU A 405 -7.36 7.44 24.98
C LEU A 405 -8.15 6.12 24.82
N GLY A 406 -9.26 5.94 25.54
CA GLY A 406 -10.11 4.74 25.48
C GLY A 406 -9.69 3.60 26.42
N PHE A 407 -8.95 3.87 27.50
CA PHE A 407 -8.48 2.86 28.45
C PHE A 407 -8.95 3.10 29.89
N ILE A 408 -8.99 2.03 30.70
CA ILE A 408 -9.28 2.07 32.13
C ILE A 408 -8.33 1.16 32.90
N LEU A 409 -7.93 1.52 34.12
CA LEU A 409 -7.11 0.66 34.98
C LEU A 409 -7.97 -0.42 35.65
N SER A 410 -7.44 -1.63 35.76
CA SER A 410 -8.03 -2.64 36.63
C SER A 410 -7.73 -2.37 38.11
N PRO A 411 -8.55 -2.89 39.04
CA PRO A 411 -8.33 -2.72 40.48
C PRO A 411 -6.93 -3.16 40.91
N ALA A 412 -6.47 -4.32 40.44
CA ALA A 412 -5.15 -4.86 40.79
C ALA A 412 -3.98 -3.98 40.31
N LEU A 413 -4.11 -3.38 39.11
CA LEU A 413 -3.08 -2.47 38.60
C LEU A 413 -3.11 -1.13 39.32
N ALA A 414 -4.30 -0.62 39.63
CA ALA A 414 -4.48 0.60 40.41
C ALA A 414 -3.85 0.48 41.80
N GLU A 415 -4.14 -0.61 42.52
CA GLU A 415 -3.52 -0.92 43.82
C GLU A 415 -1.99 -0.99 43.71
N ARG A 416 -1.46 -1.63 42.66
CA ARG A 416 -0.02 -1.71 42.44
C ARG A 416 0.61 -0.33 42.21
N ILE A 417 -0.04 0.54 41.41
CA ILE A 417 0.45 1.90 41.15
C ILE A 417 0.51 2.73 42.44
N LEU A 418 -0.44 2.55 43.35
CA LEU A 418 -0.46 3.23 44.64
C LEU A 418 0.73 2.86 45.55
N THR A 419 1.41 1.74 45.30
CA THR A 419 2.62 1.36 46.05
C THR A 419 3.89 2.13 45.64
N LEU A 420 3.85 2.87 44.54
CA LEU A 420 5.02 3.54 43.96
C LEU A 420 5.40 4.83 44.70
N SER A 421 6.69 5.18 44.69
CA SER A 421 7.13 6.53 45.07
C SER A 421 6.76 7.55 43.99
N GLU A 422 6.72 8.85 44.33
CA GLU A 422 6.38 9.92 43.38
C GLU A 422 7.33 9.96 42.16
N SER A 423 8.63 9.73 42.37
CA SER A 423 9.62 9.69 41.29
C SER A 423 9.41 8.49 40.36
N SER A 424 9.12 7.31 40.92
CA SER A 424 8.83 6.09 40.16
C SER A 424 7.50 6.20 39.41
N PHE A 425 6.47 6.81 40.01
CA PHE A 425 5.21 7.10 39.34
C PHE A 425 5.40 8.05 38.15
N LYS A 426 6.16 9.15 38.33
CA LYS A 426 6.44 10.08 37.23
C LYS A 426 7.16 9.39 36.07
N ALA A 427 8.14 8.54 36.36
CA ALA A 427 8.83 7.74 35.33
C ALA A 427 7.87 6.78 34.63
N PHE A 428 7.03 6.05 35.37
CA PHE A 428 6.00 5.16 34.83
C PHE A 428 4.99 5.91 33.96
N TYR A 429 4.52 7.08 34.40
CA TYR A 429 3.57 7.92 33.68
C TYR A 429 4.14 8.41 32.34
N VAL A 430 5.37 8.92 32.35
CA VAL A 430 6.08 9.38 31.14
C VAL A 430 6.31 8.23 30.17
N ASP A 431 6.52 7.01 30.66
CA ASP A 431 6.67 5.82 29.84
C ASP A 431 5.32 5.31 29.28
N LEU A 432 4.25 5.36 30.07
CA LEU A 432 2.94 4.79 29.72
C LEU A 432 2.18 5.60 28.68
N ILE A 433 2.10 6.92 28.83
CA ILE A 433 1.25 7.76 27.97
C ILE A 433 1.65 7.66 26.48
N PRO A 434 2.93 7.79 26.10
CA PRO A 434 3.34 7.62 24.70
C PRO A 434 3.06 6.21 24.17
N LEU A 435 3.20 5.17 25.00
CA LEU A 435 2.87 3.79 24.61
C LEU A 435 1.37 3.63 24.33
N LEU A 436 0.49 4.21 25.14
CA LEU A 436 -0.96 4.20 24.92
C LEU A 436 -1.35 5.03 23.70
N GLN A 437 -0.85 6.27 23.58
CA GLN A 437 -1.06 7.12 22.40
C GLN A 437 -0.59 6.43 21.12
N LYS A 438 0.49 5.67 21.17
CA LYS A 438 0.95 4.87 20.04
C LYS A 438 0.06 3.67 19.77
N ALA A 439 -0.38 2.96 20.81
CA ALA A 439 -1.28 1.82 20.70
C ALA A 439 -2.63 2.20 20.06
N VAL A 440 -3.10 3.43 20.30
CA VAL A 440 -4.33 3.96 19.66
C VAL A 440 -4.07 4.96 18.54
N GLY A 441 -2.81 5.23 18.20
CA GLY A 441 -2.46 6.11 17.08
C GLY A 441 -2.49 7.61 17.28
N ALA A 442 -3.01 8.07 18.42
CA ALA A 442 -3.18 9.49 18.77
C ALA A 442 -1.91 10.35 18.81
N HIS A 443 -0.73 9.80 18.51
CA HIS A 443 0.53 10.54 18.37
C HIS A 443 0.69 11.20 16.99
N LYS A 444 -0.17 10.87 16.00
CA LYS A 444 -0.14 11.44 14.65
C LYS A 444 -1.23 12.49 14.51
N VAL A 445 -0.89 13.68 14.01
CA VAL A 445 -1.86 14.77 13.80
C VAL A 445 -2.40 14.70 12.37
N PHE A 446 -3.68 14.37 12.23
CA PHE A 446 -4.38 14.38 10.94
C PHE A 446 -4.88 15.80 10.61
N GLN A 447 -4.58 16.28 9.39
CA GLN A 447 -5.04 17.56 8.87
C GLN A 447 -6.01 17.35 7.70
N PRO A 448 -7.34 17.39 7.93
CA PRO A 448 -8.32 17.19 6.87
C PRO A 448 -8.38 18.35 5.87
N MET A 449 -8.82 18.05 4.65
CA MET A 449 -9.11 19.06 3.62
C MET A 449 -10.20 20.03 4.04
N TYR A 450 -11.22 19.51 4.73
CA TYR A 450 -12.35 20.29 5.25
C TYR A 450 -12.40 20.15 6.78
N PRO A 451 -11.84 21.10 7.55
CA PRO A 451 -11.75 21.01 9.02
C PRO A 451 -13.10 21.04 9.74
N ASN A 452 -14.18 21.45 9.07
CA ASN A 452 -15.53 21.49 9.66
C ASN A 452 -16.46 20.42 9.04
N PHE A 453 -15.90 19.30 8.56
CA PHE A 453 -16.68 18.14 8.07
C PHE A 453 -17.52 17.47 9.19
N PRO A 454 -18.75 16.96 8.92
CA PRO A 454 -19.42 16.87 7.61
C PRO A 454 -20.15 18.15 7.17
N ASP A 455 -20.60 18.96 8.13
CA ASP A 455 -21.41 20.17 7.91
C ASP A 455 -20.87 21.09 6.82
N GLN A 456 -19.55 21.29 6.80
CA GLN A 456 -18.88 22.12 5.80
C GLN A 456 -19.14 21.63 4.38
N VAL A 457 -18.90 20.35 4.10
CA VAL A 457 -19.03 19.79 2.75
C VAL A 457 -20.50 19.75 2.33
N GLN A 458 -21.39 19.40 3.26
CA GLN A 458 -22.82 19.33 3.01
C GLN A 458 -23.42 20.69 2.59
N LYS A 459 -22.98 21.78 3.24
CA LYS A 459 -23.48 23.15 2.99
C LYS A 459 -22.74 23.86 1.84
N MET A 460 -21.54 23.41 1.47
CA MET A 460 -20.71 24.06 0.45
C MET A 460 -21.31 23.89 -0.95
N PRO A 461 -21.31 24.92 -1.81
CA PRO A 461 -21.82 24.80 -3.18
C PRO A 461 -20.90 23.94 -4.06
N ASP A 462 -21.49 23.27 -5.05
CA ASP A 462 -20.77 22.27 -5.86
C ASP A 462 -19.58 22.87 -6.60
N TRP A 463 -19.71 24.08 -7.14
CA TRP A 463 -18.62 24.73 -7.87
C TRP A 463 -17.37 24.94 -6.99
N GLU A 464 -17.54 25.21 -5.69
CA GLU A 464 -16.43 25.43 -4.76
C GLU A 464 -15.75 24.10 -4.43
N LEU A 465 -16.53 23.03 -4.25
CA LEU A 465 -16.01 21.66 -4.11
C LEU A 465 -15.19 21.26 -5.34
N HIS A 466 -15.69 21.52 -6.55
CA HIS A 466 -14.97 21.26 -7.80
C HIS A 466 -13.71 22.11 -7.93
N PHE A 467 -13.77 23.40 -7.59
CA PHE A 467 -12.61 24.29 -7.61
C PHE A 467 -11.53 23.85 -6.62
N ASN A 468 -11.93 23.42 -5.42
CA ASN A 468 -11.02 22.88 -4.41
C ASN A 468 -10.31 21.61 -4.90
N ALA A 469 -11.03 20.70 -5.57
CA ALA A 469 -10.45 19.51 -6.19
C ALA A 469 -9.46 19.88 -7.31
N LEU A 470 -9.83 20.78 -8.23
CA LEU A 470 -8.94 21.24 -9.30
C LEU A 470 -7.65 21.87 -8.77
N ARG A 471 -7.76 22.71 -7.73
CA ARG A 471 -6.60 23.35 -7.10
C ARG A 471 -5.70 22.34 -6.39
N HIS A 472 -6.29 21.29 -5.80
CA HIS A 472 -5.55 20.19 -5.20
C HIS A 472 -4.71 19.45 -6.25
N TYR A 473 -5.34 19.00 -7.34
CA TYR A 473 -4.65 18.31 -8.44
C TYR A 473 -3.59 19.17 -9.13
N TRP A 474 -3.85 20.47 -9.30
CA TRP A 474 -2.84 21.39 -9.83
C TRP A 474 -1.60 21.43 -8.94
N GLY A 475 -1.81 21.52 -7.62
CA GLY A 475 -0.74 21.47 -6.64
C GLY A 475 0.13 20.23 -6.80
N ASP A 476 -0.49 19.05 -6.91
CA ASP A 476 0.24 17.80 -7.08
C ASP A 476 1.04 17.75 -8.39
N ALA A 477 0.49 18.30 -9.48
CA ALA A 477 1.18 18.38 -10.76
C ALA A 477 2.47 19.21 -10.70
N ILE A 478 2.57 20.17 -9.77
CA ILE A 478 3.77 20.99 -9.53
C ILE A 478 4.56 20.56 -8.29
N GLY A 479 4.20 19.44 -7.66
CA GLY A 479 4.87 18.91 -6.47
C GLY A 479 4.64 19.74 -5.20
N GLN A 480 3.56 20.52 -5.11
CA GLN A 480 3.17 21.29 -3.93
C GLN A 480 1.76 20.94 -3.51
N ARG A 481 1.57 20.44 -2.29
CA ARG A 481 0.21 20.17 -1.78
C ARG A 481 -0.51 21.48 -1.49
N ILE A 482 -1.53 21.81 -2.28
CA ILE A 482 -2.35 23.02 -2.09
C ILE A 482 -3.66 22.64 -1.42
N MET A 483 -3.80 22.97 -0.14
CA MET A 483 -5.03 22.74 0.64
C MET A 483 -5.84 24.04 0.77
N PRO A 484 -7.18 23.97 0.88
CA PRO A 484 -7.97 25.15 1.21
C PRO A 484 -7.80 25.50 2.68
N HIS A 485 -7.77 26.81 2.96
CA HIS A 485 -7.64 27.30 4.32
C HIS A 485 -9.01 27.74 4.83
N TYR A 486 -9.53 27.02 5.82
CA TYR A 486 -10.77 27.36 6.51
C TYR A 486 -10.51 27.51 8.01
N ALA A 487 -11.23 28.41 8.67
CA ALA A 487 -11.19 28.51 10.12
C ALA A 487 -11.81 27.26 10.76
N LYS A 488 -11.06 26.57 11.64
CA LYS A 488 -11.57 25.42 12.41
C LYS A 488 -12.52 25.92 13.49
N GLN A 489 -13.73 25.38 13.53
CA GLN A 489 -14.73 25.66 14.57
C GLN A 489 -14.48 24.76 15.80
N GLU A 490 -14.73 25.27 16.99
CA GLU A 490 -14.72 24.48 18.22
C GLU A 490 -15.86 23.46 18.20
N ARG A 491 -15.57 22.24 18.66
CA ARG A 491 -16.53 21.15 18.72
C ARG A 491 -16.77 20.76 20.17
N PRO A 492 -18.01 20.37 20.53
CA PRO A 492 -18.27 19.80 21.84
C PRO A 492 -17.41 18.53 22.03
N PRO A 493 -16.99 18.19 23.26
CA PRO A 493 -16.20 16.99 23.52
C PRO A 493 -16.97 15.74 23.09
N LEU A 494 -16.24 14.68 22.72
CA LEU A 494 -16.85 13.42 22.33
C LEU A 494 -17.59 12.82 23.54
N ALA A 495 -18.91 12.83 23.52
CA ALA A 495 -19.75 12.25 24.57
C ALA A 495 -19.98 10.73 24.41
N GLU A 496 -19.54 10.16 23.28
CA GLU A 496 -19.78 8.76 22.94
C GLU A 496 -18.93 7.84 23.83
N THR A 497 -19.58 7.14 24.75
CA THR A 497 -18.98 6.11 25.61
C THR A 497 -18.60 4.89 24.77
N SER A 498 -17.43 4.92 24.13
CA SER A 498 -16.80 3.69 23.65
C SER A 498 -16.49 2.78 24.86
N ALA A 499 -16.75 1.49 24.75
CA ALA A 499 -16.34 0.52 25.77
C ALA A 499 -14.83 0.63 26.01
N PHE A 500 -14.42 1.07 27.21
CA PHE A 500 -13.01 1.24 27.56
C PHE A 500 -12.29 -0.10 27.54
N LYS A 501 -11.03 -0.09 27.07
CA LYS A 501 -10.15 -1.25 27.18
C LYS A 501 -9.49 -1.26 28.55
N GLN A 502 -9.71 -2.32 29.32
CA GLN A 502 -9.09 -2.47 30.63
C GLN A 502 -7.59 -2.78 30.51
N LEU A 503 -6.77 -2.10 31.32
CA LEU A 503 -5.35 -2.33 31.52
C LEU A 503 -5.15 -3.14 32.80
N ASP A 504 -4.58 -4.33 32.67
CA ASP A 504 -4.40 -5.26 33.78
C ASP A 504 -2.95 -5.31 34.29
N LEU A 505 -2.78 -5.72 35.55
CA LEU A 505 -1.48 -6.04 36.10
C LEU A 505 -0.99 -7.38 35.53
N GLY A 506 0.25 -7.41 35.05
CA GLY A 506 0.89 -8.61 34.57
C GLY A 506 2.24 -8.88 35.25
N ASN A 507 2.83 -10.04 34.96
CA ASN A 507 4.09 -10.47 35.54
C ASN A 507 5.04 -11.04 34.47
N ALA A 508 6.30 -11.28 34.84
CA ALA A 508 7.33 -11.74 33.92
C ALA A 508 7.08 -13.16 33.36
N GLU A 509 6.45 -14.03 34.14
CA GLU A 509 6.13 -15.40 33.72
C GLU A 509 5.02 -15.42 32.68
N ASP A 510 3.93 -14.67 32.91
CA ASP A 510 2.84 -14.45 31.95
C ASP A 510 3.35 -13.88 30.62
N PHE A 511 4.33 -12.98 30.69
CA PHE A 511 4.97 -12.41 29.50
C PHE A 511 5.76 -13.48 28.73
N LEU A 512 6.51 -14.36 29.40
CA LEU A 512 7.18 -15.50 28.77
C LEU A 512 6.19 -16.49 28.15
N GLN A 513 4.99 -16.66 28.74
CA GLN A 513 3.94 -17.48 28.15
C GLN A 513 3.42 -16.94 26.80
N ILE A 514 3.66 -15.66 26.47
CA ILE A 514 3.41 -15.15 25.11
C ILE A 514 4.28 -15.90 24.10
N PHE A 515 5.55 -16.14 24.39
CA PHE A 515 6.44 -16.88 23.49
C PHE A 515 5.94 -18.31 23.23
N VAL A 516 5.47 -19.00 24.27
CA VAL A 516 4.86 -20.34 24.15
C VAL A 516 3.60 -20.29 23.27
N ARG A 517 2.73 -19.28 23.47
CA ARG A 517 1.53 -19.08 22.64
C ARG A 517 1.87 -18.79 21.17
N LEU A 518 2.93 -18.01 20.90
CA LEU A 518 3.40 -17.74 19.53
C LEU A 518 3.86 -19.01 18.82
N GLN A 519 4.59 -19.88 19.53
CA GLN A 519 5.01 -21.18 18.98
C GLN A 519 3.82 -22.10 18.70
N LYS A 520 2.82 -22.11 19.59
CA LYS A 520 1.60 -22.94 19.45
C LYS A 520 0.55 -22.37 18.49
N ALA A 521 0.79 -21.20 17.92
CA ALA A 521 -0.14 -20.58 16.98
C ALA A 521 -0.37 -21.48 15.77
N LYS A 522 -1.64 -21.82 15.52
CA LYS A 522 -2.07 -22.63 14.36
C LYS A 522 -2.21 -21.81 13.07
N ILE A 523 -2.03 -20.49 13.16
CA ILE A 523 -2.09 -19.53 12.06
C ILE A 523 -0.74 -18.84 11.83
N ALA A 524 -0.55 -18.28 10.64
CA ALA A 524 0.70 -17.59 10.29
C ALA A 524 0.86 -16.33 11.16
N LEU A 525 2.01 -16.20 11.81
CA LEU A 525 2.30 -15.05 12.67
C LEU A 525 2.19 -13.74 11.88
N SER A 526 1.61 -12.72 12.51
CA SER A 526 1.62 -11.33 12.00
C SER A 526 3.05 -10.80 11.87
N PRO A 527 3.33 -9.80 11.02
CA PRO A 527 4.65 -9.17 10.97
C PRO A 527 5.18 -8.81 12.36
N GLU A 528 4.34 -8.26 13.23
CA GLU A 528 4.68 -7.90 14.61
C GLU A 528 4.95 -9.13 15.47
N ASP A 529 4.17 -10.21 15.32
CA ASP A 529 4.40 -11.47 16.06
C ASP A 529 5.67 -12.19 15.59
N LYS A 530 6.01 -12.16 14.30
CA LYS A 530 7.28 -12.71 13.78
C LYS A 530 8.46 -11.98 14.40
N GLN A 531 8.35 -10.66 14.46
CA GLN A 531 9.33 -9.76 15.06
C GLN A 531 9.49 -10.00 16.57
N LEU A 532 8.38 -10.23 17.28
CA LEU A 532 8.37 -10.55 18.71
C LEU A 532 8.97 -11.94 18.99
N LEU A 533 8.65 -12.94 18.16
CA LEU A 533 9.24 -14.28 18.25
C LEU A 533 10.76 -14.21 18.10
N GLU A 534 11.24 -13.48 17.09
CA GLU A 534 12.68 -13.27 16.87
C GLU A 534 13.33 -12.52 18.05
N TRP A 535 12.64 -11.52 18.59
CA TRP A 535 13.12 -10.78 19.77
C TRP A 535 13.23 -11.68 21.02
N PHE A 536 12.29 -12.58 21.27
CA PHE A 536 12.39 -13.53 22.38
C PHE A 536 13.62 -14.43 22.22
N VAL A 537 13.82 -14.98 21.01
CA VAL A 537 14.97 -15.85 20.70
C VAL A 537 16.29 -15.11 20.92
N PHE A 538 16.37 -13.85 20.49
CA PHE A 538 17.59 -13.03 20.66
C PHE A 538 17.84 -12.65 22.13
N SER A 539 16.82 -12.16 22.85
CA SER A 539 16.97 -11.51 24.15
C SER A 539 16.97 -12.45 25.37
N ARG A 540 16.46 -13.68 25.24
CA ARG A 540 16.22 -14.60 26.39
C ARG A 540 17.00 -15.91 26.31
N ARG A 541 18.27 -15.86 25.87
CA ARG A 541 19.12 -17.03 25.60
C ARG A 541 19.04 -18.16 26.65
N GLU A 542 19.15 -17.84 27.93
CA GLU A 542 19.26 -18.85 29.00
C GLU A 542 17.93 -19.53 29.35
N THR A 543 16.82 -18.78 29.32
CA THR A 543 15.48 -19.30 29.67
C THR A 543 14.75 -19.91 28.46
N LEU A 544 15.12 -19.53 27.23
CA LEU A 544 14.38 -19.89 26.02
C LEU A 544 14.41 -21.39 25.72
N PHE A 545 15.56 -22.07 25.89
CA PHE A 545 15.67 -23.50 25.54
C PHE A 545 14.71 -24.38 26.34
N LYS A 546 14.32 -23.97 27.55
CA LYS A 546 13.33 -24.67 28.39
C LYS A 546 11.88 -24.47 27.90
N LEU A 547 11.63 -23.42 27.12
CA LEU A 547 10.31 -23.02 26.62
C LEU A 547 10.10 -23.44 25.15
N LEU A 548 11.08 -24.09 24.51
CA LEU A 548 10.96 -24.56 23.14
C LEU A 548 10.00 -25.76 23.07
N GLU A 549 8.98 -25.64 22.23
CA GLU A 549 8.03 -26.71 22.00
C GLU A 549 8.58 -27.71 20.99
N ALA A 550 8.40 -29.01 21.26
CA ALA A 550 8.86 -30.08 20.38
C ALA A 550 8.06 -30.16 19.07
N GLN A 551 6.79 -29.75 19.10
CA GLN A 551 5.91 -29.74 17.92
C GLN A 551 5.26 -28.38 17.74
N ILE A 552 5.48 -27.79 16.56
CA ILE A 552 4.85 -26.53 16.16
C ILE A 552 3.74 -26.84 15.14
N PRO A 553 2.47 -26.50 15.42
CA PRO A 553 1.34 -26.87 14.57
C PRO A 553 1.45 -26.35 13.13
N LEU A 554 1.89 -25.09 12.96
CA LEU A 554 2.04 -24.48 11.64
C LEU A 554 3.50 -24.46 11.18
N ARG A 555 3.76 -25.09 10.03
CA ARG A 555 5.12 -25.23 9.47
C ARG A 555 5.79 -23.91 9.08
N GLU A 556 5.01 -22.87 8.80
CA GLU A 556 5.55 -21.52 8.56
C GLU A 556 6.18 -20.93 9.81
N ASN A 557 5.49 -21.03 10.96
CA ASN A 557 5.98 -20.58 12.25
C ASN A 557 7.20 -21.40 12.69
N ALA A 558 7.18 -22.70 12.41
CA ALA A 558 8.31 -23.59 12.67
C ALA A 558 9.57 -23.18 11.87
N ALA A 559 9.41 -22.82 10.60
CA ALA A 559 10.51 -22.34 9.76
C ALA A 559 11.05 -20.97 10.22
N LEU A 560 10.18 -20.07 10.70
CA LEU A 560 10.58 -18.79 11.28
C LEU A 560 11.41 -18.97 12.55
N LEU A 561 10.97 -19.84 13.46
CA LEU A 561 11.72 -20.17 14.67
C LEU A 561 13.06 -20.83 14.34
N ALA A 562 13.09 -21.80 13.43
CA ALA A 562 14.32 -22.46 13.00
C ALA A 562 15.31 -21.44 12.40
N ALA A 563 14.84 -20.48 11.61
CA ALA A 563 15.68 -19.41 11.07
C ALA A 563 16.24 -18.50 12.18
N ALA A 564 15.42 -18.12 13.16
CA ALA A 564 15.84 -17.30 14.29
C ALA A 564 16.90 -18.01 15.15
N LEU A 565 16.72 -19.31 15.44
CA LEU A 565 17.68 -20.13 16.18
C LEU A 565 19.04 -20.22 15.45
N LEU A 566 19.03 -20.40 14.12
CA LEU A 566 20.26 -20.46 13.32
C LEU A 566 20.98 -19.11 13.23
N THR A 567 20.21 -18.02 13.14
CA THR A 567 20.75 -16.67 12.88
C THR A 567 21.24 -16.00 14.16
N HIS A 568 20.48 -16.09 15.26
CA HIS A 568 20.75 -15.35 16.50
C HIS A 568 21.43 -16.15 17.60
N LEU A 569 21.19 -17.46 17.64
CA LEU A 569 21.76 -18.36 18.65
C LEU A 569 22.81 -19.34 18.10
N HIS A 570 22.94 -19.43 16.77
CA HIS A 570 23.80 -20.42 16.12
C HIS A 570 23.56 -21.85 16.62
N ALA A 571 22.28 -22.22 16.79
CA ALA A 571 21.81 -23.44 17.44
C ALA A 571 21.20 -24.44 16.41
N PRO A 572 22.01 -25.11 15.57
CA PRO A 572 21.52 -25.96 14.50
C PRO A 572 20.81 -27.22 14.99
N GLU A 573 21.20 -27.77 16.13
CA GLU A 573 20.62 -29.00 16.68
C GLU A 573 19.14 -28.80 17.05
N GLN A 574 18.81 -27.65 17.63
CA GLN A 574 17.46 -27.26 18.00
C GLN A 574 16.62 -26.91 16.77
N ALA A 575 17.22 -26.34 15.72
CA ALA A 575 16.53 -25.99 14.49
C ALA A 575 16.10 -27.22 13.66
N VAL A 576 16.86 -28.32 13.70
CA VAL A 576 16.60 -29.55 12.92
C VAL A 576 15.25 -30.19 13.28
N VAL A 577 14.83 -30.11 14.54
CA VAL A 577 13.57 -30.71 15.05
C VAL A 577 12.35 -30.24 14.26
N TYR A 578 12.41 -29.03 13.68
CA TYR A 578 11.31 -28.40 12.97
C TYR A 578 11.26 -28.72 11.46
N LEU A 579 12.27 -29.41 10.92
CA LEU A 579 12.45 -29.64 9.48
C LEU A 579 12.13 -31.10 9.12
N THR A 580 10.87 -31.37 8.76
CA THR A 580 10.40 -32.76 8.55
C THR A 580 10.36 -33.19 7.09
N ASN A 581 10.14 -32.25 6.16
CA ASN A 581 9.96 -32.53 4.74
C ASN A 581 10.64 -31.48 3.86
N SER A 582 10.72 -31.74 2.55
CA SER A 582 11.43 -30.87 1.59
C SER A 582 10.83 -29.47 1.49
N THR A 583 9.53 -29.33 1.77
CA THR A 583 8.85 -28.03 1.80
C THR A 583 9.24 -27.23 3.04
N ASP A 584 9.47 -27.86 4.19
CA ASP A 584 9.95 -27.18 5.40
C ASP A 584 11.36 -26.62 5.20
N VAL A 585 12.26 -27.39 4.57
CA VAL A 585 13.62 -26.92 4.22
C VAL A 585 13.57 -25.77 3.22
N LEU A 586 12.65 -25.83 2.25
CA LEU A 586 12.39 -24.73 1.32
C LEU A 586 11.86 -23.47 2.04
N ARG A 587 10.97 -23.62 3.02
CA ARG A 587 10.47 -22.51 3.85
C ARG A 587 11.61 -21.88 4.64
N LEU A 588 12.46 -22.68 5.28
CA LEU A 588 13.63 -22.17 6.00
C LEU A 588 14.56 -21.38 5.09
N ALA A 589 14.93 -21.93 3.92
CA ALA A 589 15.76 -21.24 2.94
C ALA A 589 15.12 -19.92 2.45
N THR A 590 13.78 -19.89 2.38
CA THR A 590 13.00 -18.72 2.02
C THR A 590 13.06 -17.64 3.10
N VAL A 591 12.86 -18.00 4.37
CA VAL A 591 12.97 -17.08 5.51
C VAL A 591 14.38 -16.50 5.61
N LEU A 592 15.42 -17.33 5.49
CA LEU A 592 16.82 -16.89 5.49
C LEU A 592 17.13 -15.91 4.34
N SER A 593 16.35 -15.96 3.26
CA SER A 593 16.46 -15.03 2.13
C SER A 593 15.52 -13.83 2.23
N LYS A 594 14.86 -13.63 3.38
CA LYS A 594 13.85 -12.59 3.62
C LYS A 594 12.67 -12.65 2.63
N GLY A 595 12.30 -13.85 2.18
CA GLY A 595 11.15 -14.09 1.31
C GLY A 595 9.88 -14.52 2.07
N ASP A 596 8.78 -14.68 1.33
CA ASP A 596 7.49 -15.11 1.87
C ASP A 596 7.50 -16.59 2.30
N VAL A 597 7.43 -16.83 3.60
CA VAL A 597 7.43 -18.17 4.22
C VAL A 597 6.24 -19.04 3.81
N SER A 598 5.13 -18.44 3.36
CA SER A 598 3.98 -19.20 2.85
C SER A 598 4.27 -19.83 1.47
N LEU A 599 5.34 -19.37 0.81
CA LEU A 599 5.76 -19.75 -0.55
C LEU A 599 4.72 -19.37 -1.62
N ALA A 600 3.84 -18.40 -1.33
CA ALA A 600 2.92 -17.87 -2.33
C ALA A 600 3.66 -17.02 -3.36
N GLU A 601 4.65 -16.24 -2.89
CA GLU A 601 5.51 -15.44 -3.77
C GLU A 601 6.76 -16.18 -4.24
N LYS A 602 7.29 -15.73 -5.39
CA LYS A 602 8.55 -16.25 -5.93
C LYS A 602 9.72 -15.67 -5.13
N THR A 603 10.30 -16.48 -4.25
CA THR A 603 11.50 -16.10 -3.48
C THR A 603 12.72 -15.87 -4.38
N LYS A 604 13.41 -14.75 -4.16
CA LYS A 604 14.78 -14.52 -4.67
C LYS A 604 15.78 -14.92 -3.59
N PHE A 605 16.40 -16.09 -3.75
CA PHE A 605 17.35 -16.61 -2.78
C PHE A 605 18.64 -15.79 -2.71
N ILE A 606 19.13 -15.56 -1.49
CA ILE A 606 20.44 -14.94 -1.25
C ILE A 606 21.58 -15.92 -1.50
N SER A 607 22.81 -15.41 -1.50
CA SER A 607 24.00 -16.26 -1.41
C SER A 607 24.13 -16.80 0.01
N PHE A 608 23.90 -18.09 0.20
CA PHE A 608 24.07 -18.75 1.50
C PHE A 608 25.55 -18.90 1.87
N SER A 609 25.87 -18.76 3.16
CA SER A 609 27.20 -19.07 3.70
C SER A 609 27.51 -20.57 3.58
N LYS A 610 28.79 -20.94 3.63
CA LYS A 610 29.23 -22.34 3.56
C LYS A 610 28.57 -23.22 4.62
N ALA A 611 28.39 -22.70 5.83
CA ALA A 611 27.70 -23.40 6.93
C ALA A 611 26.21 -23.62 6.62
N GLN A 612 25.51 -22.58 6.14
CA GLN A 612 24.09 -22.68 5.78
C GLN A 612 23.86 -23.65 4.61
N ARG A 613 24.71 -23.64 3.58
CA ARG A 613 24.61 -24.59 2.44
C ARG A 613 24.71 -26.03 2.92
N ARG A 614 25.73 -26.35 3.72
CA ARG A 614 25.94 -27.68 4.29
C ARG A 614 24.75 -28.10 5.17
N PHE A 615 24.25 -27.20 6.01
CA PHE A 615 23.09 -27.47 6.86
C PHE A 615 21.85 -27.82 6.05
N LEU A 616 21.49 -27.01 5.05
CA LEU A 616 20.30 -27.22 4.21
C LEU A 616 20.41 -28.49 3.35
N LEU A 617 21.58 -28.75 2.75
CA LEU A 617 21.81 -29.98 1.98
C LEU A 617 21.75 -31.23 2.86
N ALA A 618 22.30 -31.18 4.07
CA ALA A 618 22.20 -32.29 5.02
C ALA A 618 20.75 -32.62 5.41
N GLN A 619 19.84 -31.64 5.41
CA GLN A 619 18.42 -31.92 5.69
C GLN A 619 17.74 -32.65 4.54
N PHE A 620 18.03 -32.27 3.28
CA PHE A 620 17.50 -32.98 2.13
C PHE A 620 18.01 -34.43 2.07
N GLU A 621 19.26 -34.67 2.47
CA GLU A 621 19.87 -36.00 2.44
C GLU A 621 19.16 -37.01 3.35
N ARG A 622 18.49 -36.54 4.41
CA ARG A 622 17.82 -37.40 5.39
C ARG A 622 16.39 -37.78 4.98
N MET A 623 15.89 -37.30 3.83
CA MET A 623 14.48 -37.43 3.44
C MET A 623 14.23 -38.63 2.50
N GLN A 624 13.09 -39.31 2.72
CA GLN A 624 12.58 -40.33 1.80
C GLN A 624 11.85 -39.69 0.61
N ASP A 625 11.85 -40.35 -0.55
CA ASP A 625 11.14 -39.94 -1.78
C ASP A 625 11.38 -38.49 -2.25
N LEU A 626 12.58 -37.97 -1.99
CA LEU A 626 12.96 -36.58 -2.29
C LEU A 626 12.64 -36.17 -3.74
N THR A 627 12.90 -37.05 -4.71
CA THR A 627 12.66 -36.77 -6.13
C THR A 627 11.19 -36.43 -6.43
N GLU A 628 10.22 -37.17 -5.88
CA GLU A 628 8.79 -36.88 -6.06
C GLU A 628 8.43 -35.55 -5.37
N ALA A 629 8.97 -35.32 -4.18
CA ALA A 629 8.69 -34.12 -3.41
C ALA A 629 9.20 -32.85 -4.11
N LEU A 630 10.38 -32.89 -4.74
CA LEU A 630 10.93 -31.78 -5.52
C LEU A 630 10.11 -31.51 -6.80
N GLN A 631 9.59 -32.56 -7.45
CA GLN A 631 8.76 -32.43 -8.66
C GLN A 631 7.41 -31.76 -8.40
N LYS A 632 6.93 -31.71 -7.16
CA LYS A 632 5.71 -30.96 -6.81
C LYS A 632 5.88 -29.45 -7.02
N ARG A 633 7.11 -28.92 -6.92
CA ARG A 633 7.42 -27.49 -7.09
C ARG A 633 8.75 -27.29 -7.84
N PRO A 634 8.86 -27.72 -9.11
CA PRO A 634 10.15 -27.91 -9.77
C PRO A 634 10.92 -26.60 -9.95
N GLU A 635 10.23 -25.51 -10.30
CA GLU A 635 10.87 -24.24 -10.64
C GLU A 635 11.49 -23.50 -9.45
N ILE A 636 10.93 -23.65 -8.25
CA ILE A 636 11.50 -23.01 -7.05
C ILE A 636 12.69 -23.81 -6.51
N PHE A 637 12.63 -25.15 -6.60
CA PHE A 637 13.73 -26.01 -6.20
C PHE A 637 14.92 -25.94 -7.15
N LYS A 638 14.70 -25.77 -8.47
CA LYS A 638 15.79 -25.47 -9.42
C LYS A 638 16.54 -24.19 -9.03
N ARG A 639 15.79 -23.11 -8.74
CA ARG A 639 16.35 -21.83 -8.28
C ARG A 639 17.08 -21.93 -6.94
N LEU A 640 16.58 -22.73 -6.01
CA LEU A 640 17.27 -22.98 -4.75
C LEU A 640 18.59 -23.75 -4.97
N ALA A 641 18.56 -24.77 -5.83
CA ALA A 641 19.74 -25.58 -6.17
C ALA A 641 20.88 -24.75 -6.76
N GLU A 642 20.56 -23.73 -7.58
CA GLU A 642 21.54 -22.77 -8.10
C GLU A 642 22.32 -22.02 -7.00
N ARG A 643 21.72 -21.84 -5.80
CA ARG A 643 22.36 -21.17 -4.65
C ARG A 643 22.99 -22.13 -3.65
N LEU A 644 22.52 -23.38 -3.60
CA LEU A 644 23.08 -24.41 -2.72
C LEU A 644 24.28 -25.14 -3.32
N HIS A 645 24.39 -25.18 -4.65
CA HIS A 645 25.44 -25.89 -5.38
C HIS A 645 25.60 -27.37 -4.94
N PRO A 646 24.55 -28.20 -5.02
CA PRO A 646 24.60 -29.59 -4.52
C PRO A 646 25.71 -30.43 -5.17
N GLY A 647 26.14 -30.10 -6.41
CA GLY A 647 27.24 -30.77 -7.09
C GLY A 647 28.60 -30.64 -6.40
N GLU A 648 28.87 -29.50 -5.74
CA GLU A 648 30.11 -29.30 -4.96
C GLU A 648 30.20 -30.24 -3.75
N TYR A 649 29.05 -30.72 -3.27
CA TYR A 649 28.91 -31.58 -2.09
C TYR A 649 28.43 -32.99 -2.43
N ALA A 650 28.50 -33.42 -3.70
CA ALA A 650 27.95 -34.70 -4.14
C ALA A 650 28.52 -35.92 -3.40
N LYS A 651 29.77 -35.85 -2.92
CA LYS A 651 30.36 -36.91 -2.09
C LYS A 651 29.75 -37.01 -0.70
N ALA A 652 29.32 -35.88 -0.13
CA ALA A 652 28.75 -35.81 1.22
C ALA A 652 27.22 -35.96 1.23
N TYR A 653 26.54 -35.59 0.14
CA TYR A 653 25.08 -35.64 0.00
C TYR A 653 24.67 -36.27 -1.36
N PRO A 654 24.98 -37.56 -1.58
CA PRO A 654 24.75 -38.23 -2.86
C PRO A 654 23.27 -38.33 -3.26
N GLN A 655 22.36 -38.59 -2.30
CA GLN A 655 20.93 -38.71 -2.57
C GLN A 655 20.34 -37.37 -2.99
N THR A 656 20.71 -36.30 -2.29
CA THR A 656 20.29 -34.92 -2.58
C THR A 656 20.73 -34.50 -3.97
N PHE A 657 22.00 -34.77 -4.31
CA PHE A 657 22.54 -34.47 -5.63
C PHE A 657 21.77 -35.21 -6.74
N ALA A 658 21.53 -36.51 -6.58
CA ALA A 658 20.78 -37.31 -7.56
C ALA A 658 19.35 -36.77 -7.78
N ALA A 659 18.65 -36.39 -6.71
CA ALA A 659 17.29 -35.86 -6.80
C ALA A 659 17.23 -34.49 -7.53
N PHE A 660 18.15 -33.57 -7.22
CA PHE A 660 18.23 -32.28 -7.93
C PHE A 660 18.69 -32.45 -9.39
N GLN A 661 19.53 -33.44 -9.69
CA GLN A 661 19.94 -33.76 -11.05
C GLN A 661 18.76 -34.31 -11.87
N ALA A 662 17.95 -35.22 -11.30
CA ALA A 662 16.74 -35.73 -11.92
C ALA A 662 15.71 -34.61 -12.19
N LEU A 663 15.57 -33.66 -11.26
CA LEU A 663 14.71 -32.48 -11.43
C LEU A 663 15.16 -31.58 -12.60
N ARG A 664 16.48 -31.42 -12.79
CA ARG A 664 17.06 -30.64 -13.89
C ARG A 664 16.87 -31.31 -15.25
N GLN A 665 16.85 -32.64 -15.30
CA GLN A 665 16.69 -33.44 -16.52
C GLN A 665 15.22 -33.60 -16.98
N GLY A 666 14.22 -33.17 -16.20
CA GLY A 666 12.83 -33.08 -16.65
C GLY A 666 12.08 -34.42 -16.84
N ARG A 667 12.52 -35.52 -16.23
CA ARG A 667 11.85 -36.83 -16.33
C ARG A 667 10.44 -36.78 -15.71
N LYS A 668 9.38 -36.90 -16.53
CA LYS A 668 7.97 -36.95 -16.09
C LYS A 668 7.53 -38.40 -15.81
N GLN A 669 7.04 -38.69 -14.61
CA GLN A 669 6.40 -39.97 -14.27
C GLN A 669 4.85 -39.84 -14.28
N PRO A 670 4.08 -40.92 -14.55
CA PRO A 670 2.63 -40.88 -14.61
C PRO A 670 1.99 -40.51 -13.26
N CYS A 671 1.08 -39.53 -13.25
CA CYS A 671 0.53 -38.96 -12.03
C CYS A 671 -0.96 -39.31 -11.81
N PHE A 672 -1.33 -39.45 -10.54
CA PHE A 672 -2.69 -39.69 -10.05
C PHE A 672 -3.77 -38.82 -10.72
N GLY A 673 -3.51 -37.52 -10.88
CA GLY A 673 -4.51 -36.56 -11.37
C GLY A 673 -4.98 -36.87 -12.79
N ARG A 674 -4.07 -37.35 -13.66
CA ARG A 674 -4.41 -37.71 -15.04
C ARG A 674 -5.35 -38.92 -15.09
N ALA A 675 -5.06 -39.94 -14.28
CA ALA A 675 -5.89 -41.15 -14.21
C ALA A 675 -7.31 -40.85 -13.71
N LEU A 676 -7.45 -39.94 -12.75
CA LEU A 676 -8.75 -39.51 -12.24
C LEU A 676 -9.56 -38.73 -13.28
N GLU A 677 -8.98 -37.73 -13.93
CA GLU A 677 -9.70 -36.90 -14.91
C GLU A 677 -10.13 -37.71 -16.14
N MET A 678 -9.32 -38.69 -16.59
CA MET A 678 -9.73 -39.62 -17.65
C MET A 678 -10.96 -40.44 -17.24
N ALA A 679 -10.92 -41.04 -16.05
CA ALA A 679 -12.05 -41.84 -15.54
C ALA A 679 -13.34 -41.02 -15.39
N LEU A 680 -13.24 -39.74 -14.98
CA LEU A 680 -14.39 -38.84 -14.88
C LEU A 680 -14.92 -38.43 -16.26
N ALA A 681 -14.04 -38.14 -17.23
CA ALA A 681 -14.43 -37.79 -18.59
C ALA A 681 -15.16 -38.94 -19.31
N GLU A 682 -14.71 -40.17 -19.09
CA GLU A 682 -15.32 -41.40 -19.62
C GLU A 682 -16.57 -41.83 -18.83
N LYS A 683 -16.96 -41.09 -17.77
CA LYS A 683 -18.03 -41.45 -16.82
C LYS A 683 -17.86 -42.86 -16.23
N ASN A 684 -16.62 -43.34 -16.12
CA ASN A 684 -16.29 -44.66 -15.57
C ASN A 684 -16.22 -44.59 -14.04
N LEU A 685 -17.37 -44.78 -13.39
CA LEU A 685 -17.51 -44.69 -11.93
C LEU A 685 -16.62 -45.68 -11.18
N ALA A 686 -16.51 -46.93 -11.67
CA ALA A 686 -15.72 -47.98 -11.03
C ALA A 686 -14.22 -47.62 -10.99
N GLN A 687 -13.69 -47.11 -12.10
CA GLN A 687 -12.30 -46.66 -12.18
C GLN A 687 -12.06 -45.39 -11.36
N ALA A 688 -13.00 -44.43 -11.37
CA ALA A 688 -12.91 -43.22 -10.56
C ALA A 688 -12.88 -43.54 -9.05
N LEU A 689 -13.78 -44.42 -8.58
CA LEU A 689 -13.80 -44.87 -7.19
C LEU A 689 -12.55 -45.67 -6.81
N LYS A 690 -12.02 -46.52 -7.70
CA LYS A 690 -10.75 -47.23 -7.47
C LYS A 690 -9.58 -46.27 -7.25
N VAL A 691 -9.52 -45.19 -8.02
CA VAL A 691 -8.47 -44.16 -7.89
C VAL A 691 -8.67 -43.29 -6.64
N LEU A 692 -9.92 -42.99 -6.26
CA LEU A 692 -10.25 -42.12 -5.14
C LEU A 692 -10.27 -42.81 -3.77
N THR A 693 -10.53 -44.11 -3.71
CA THR A 693 -10.64 -44.88 -2.46
C THR A 693 -9.42 -44.75 -1.53
N PRO A 694 -8.16 -44.82 -2.03
CA PRO A 694 -6.99 -44.60 -1.18
C PRO A 694 -6.83 -43.15 -0.68
N ARG A 695 -7.69 -42.23 -1.13
CA ARG A 695 -7.58 -40.77 -0.91
C ARG A 695 -8.94 -40.21 -0.47
N PRO A 696 -9.39 -40.50 0.76
CA PRO A 696 -10.74 -40.16 1.23
C PRO A 696 -11.05 -38.66 1.12
N GLY A 697 -10.05 -37.79 1.35
CA GLY A 697 -10.24 -36.34 1.21
C GLY A 697 -10.49 -35.86 -0.22
N GLU A 698 -9.98 -36.55 -1.25
CA GLU A 698 -10.28 -36.21 -2.65
C GLU A 698 -11.63 -36.80 -3.08
N LEU A 699 -11.98 -37.99 -2.57
CA LEU A 699 -13.32 -38.57 -2.72
C LEU A 699 -14.39 -37.58 -2.25
N ALA A 700 -14.23 -37.02 -1.05
CA ALA A 700 -15.15 -36.03 -0.48
C ALA A 700 -15.29 -34.78 -1.36
N ARG A 701 -14.19 -34.25 -1.91
CA ARG A 701 -14.21 -33.06 -2.79
C ARG A 701 -14.86 -33.32 -4.15
N ARG A 702 -14.87 -34.56 -4.61
CA ARG A 702 -15.49 -34.98 -5.88
C ARG A 702 -16.88 -35.61 -5.71
N LEU A 703 -17.39 -35.71 -4.49
CA LEU A 703 -18.63 -36.41 -4.16
C LEU A 703 -19.83 -35.91 -4.98
N ASP A 704 -20.06 -34.60 -5.04
CA ASP A 704 -21.15 -34.01 -5.84
C ASP A 704 -21.06 -34.40 -7.33
N HIS A 705 -19.85 -34.36 -7.91
CA HIS A 705 -19.67 -34.76 -9.30
C HIS A 705 -19.94 -36.25 -9.51
N LEU A 706 -19.45 -37.11 -8.61
CA LEU A 706 -19.69 -38.55 -8.67
C LEU A 706 -21.19 -38.89 -8.57
N LEU A 707 -21.91 -38.25 -7.65
CA LEU A 707 -23.35 -38.44 -7.49
C LEU A 707 -24.13 -37.95 -8.72
N ARG A 708 -23.68 -36.88 -9.38
CA ARG A 708 -24.32 -36.37 -10.61
C ARG A 708 -24.13 -37.26 -11.84
N ILE A 709 -22.99 -37.94 -11.95
CA ILE A 709 -22.71 -38.83 -13.09
C ILE A 709 -23.15 -40.27 -12.82
N SER A 710 -23.50 -40.61 -11.59
CA SER A 710 -23.94 -41.95 -11.23
C SER A 710 -25.41 -42.17 -11.63
N GLN A 711 -25.69 -43.34 -12.20
CA GLN A 711 -27.07 -43.81 -12.40
C GLN A 711 -27.67 -44.38 -11.10
N ASP A 712 -26.82 -44.95 -10.23
CA ASP A 712 -27.18 -45.44 -8.89
C ASP A 712 -26.25 -44.80 -7.85
N PRO A 713 -26.76 -43.93 -6.95
CA PRO A 713 -25.92 -43.26 -5.95
C PRO A 713 -25.43 -44.21 -4.83
N GLY A 714 -26.04 -45.39 -4.64
CA GLY A 714 -25.79 -46.28 -3.51
C GLY A 714 -24.31 -46.65 -3.29
N PRO A 715 -23.56 -47.12 -4.30
CA PRO A 715 -22.14 -47.46 -4.16
C PRO A 715 -21.27 -46.26 -3.77
N VAL A 716 -21.58 -45.07 -4.29
CA VAL A 716 -20.84 -43.84 -3.99
C VAL A 716 -21.09 -43.42 -2.54
N LEU A 717 -22.35 -43.48 -2.09
CA LEU A 717 -22.75 -43.14 -0.72
C LEU A 717 -22.12 -44.07 0.31
N LYS A 718 -22.18 -45.39 0.09
CA LYS A 718 -21.52 -46.38 0.98
C LYS A 718 -20.02 -46.14 1.09
N GLN A 719 -19.35 -45.86 -0.04
CA GLN A 719 -17.92 -45.59 -0.05
C GLN A 719 -17.57 -44.30 0.69
N PHE A 720 -18.39 -43.26 0.52
CA PHE A 720 -18.20 -42.00 1.24
C PHE A 720 -18.48 -42.15 2.73
N GLU A 721 -19.52 -42.87 3.14
CA GLU A 721 -19.83 -43.12 4.55
C GLU A 721 -18.68 -43.83 5.27
N HIS A 722 -18.07 -44.83 4.62
CA HIS A 722 -16.87 -45.48 5.15
C HIS A 722 -15.69 -44.51 5.26
N ALA A 723 -15.46 -43.70 4.23
CA ALA A 723 -14.38 -42.72 4.18
C ALA A 723 -14.56 -41.58 5.21
N ALA A 724 -15.80 -41.16 5.49
CA ALA A 724 -16.15 -40.01 6.31
C ALA A 724 -15.57 -40.09 7.72
N LYS A 725 -15.49 -41.30 8.30
CA LYS A 725 -14.95 -41.54 9.65
C LYS A 725 -13.51 -41.04 9.82
N GLY A 726 -12.69 -41.11 8.77
CA GLY A 726 -11.29 -40.69 8.78
C GLY A 726 -11.04 -39.28 8.22
N LEU A 727 -12.08 -38.53 7.86
CA LEU A 727 -11.94 -37.19 7.29
C LEU A 727 -11.76 -36.11 8.36
N PRO A 728 -10.98 -35.04 8.08
CA PRO A 728 -10.92 -33.89 8.97
C PRO A 728 -12.29 -33.24 9.18
N SER A 729 -12.60 -32.89 10.43
CA SER A 729 -13.77 -32.10 10.86
C SER A 729 -14.13 -30.96 9.91
N ALA A 730 -13.13 -30.15 9.52
CA ALA A 730 -13.33 -28.99 8.66
C ALA A 730 -13.87 -29.37 7.27
N LEU A 731 -13.41 -30.48 6.70
CA LEU A 731 -13.86 -30.95 5.38
C LEU A 731 -15.26 -31.56 5.49
N LEU A 732 -15.54 -32.34 6.53
CA LEU A 732 -16.87 -32.89 6.78
C LEU A 732 -17.92 -31.77 6.94
N LEU A 733 -17.60 -30.72 7.69
CA LEU A 733 -18.50 -29.59 7.90
C LEU A 733 -18.78 -28.82 6.59
N GLN A 734 -17.79 -28.68 5.71
CA GLN A 734 -17.96 -28.06 4.40
C GLN A 734 -18.83 -28.92 3.47
N VAL A 735 -18.62 -30.23 3.44
CA VAL A 735 -19.44 -31.16 2.65
C VAL A 735 -20.88 -31.16 3.18
N MET A 736 -21.06 -31.24 4.51
CA MET A 736 -22.37 -31.19 5.14
C MET A 736 -23.16 -29.95 4.73
N ALA A 737 -22.58 -28.75 4.86
CA ALA A 737 -23.26 -27.52 4.44
C ALA A 737 -23.51 -27.47 2.93
N HIS A 738 -22.56 -27.92 2.09
CA HIS A 738 -22.79 -27.97 0.64
C HIS A 738 -24.04 -28.78 0.29
N PHE A 739 -24.22 -29.96 0.89
CA PHE A 739 -25.37 -30.82 0.63
C PHE A 739 -26.65 -30.39 1.35
N GLU A 740 -26.55 -29.67 2.48
CA GLU A 740 -27.70 -29.08 3.17
C GLU A 740 -28.38 -28.00 2.31
N PHE A 741 -27.60 -27.15 1.65
CA PHE A 741 -28.15 -26.10 0.76
C PHE A 741 -28.37 -26.57 -0.68
N ARG A 742 -27.85 -27.74 -1.06
CA ARG A 742 -27.90 -28.25 -2.44
C ARG A 742 -29.30 -28.34 -3.07
N PRO A 743 -30.38 -28.67 -2.32
CA PRO A 743 -31.74 -28.65 -2.84
C PRO A 743 -32.30 -27.26 -3.15
N HIS A 744 -31.73 -26.21 -2.56
CA HIS A 744 -32.18 -24.82 -2.68
C HIS A 744 -31.02 -23.95 -3.23
N PRO A 745 -30.70 -24.08 -4.53
CA PRO A 745 -29.55 -23.40 -5.09
C PRO A 745 -29.73 -21.87 -5.05
N PRO A 746 -28.67 -21.10 -4.74
CA PRO A 746 -28.68 -19.64 -4.84
C PRO A 746 -28.79 -19.18 -6.31
N ALA A 747 -29.01 -17.88 -6.54
CA ALA A 747 -29.07 -17.32 -7.89
C ALA A 747 -27.72 -17.43 -8.62
N LEU A 748 -26.62 -17.32 -7.88
CA LEU A 748 -25.26 -17.44 -8.38
C LEU A 748 -24.49 -18.56 -7.69
N ARG A 749 -23.77 -19.36 -8.46
CA ARG A 749 -22.84 -20.35 -7.91
C ARG A 749 -21.53 -19.66 -7.51
N VAL A 750 -21.26 -19.65 -6.21
CA VAL A 750 -20.13 -18.91 -5.64
C VAL A 750 -19.06 -19.85 -5.07
N PHE A 751 -17.79 -19.62 -5.41
CA PHE A 751 -16.67 -20.34 -4.79
C PHE A 751 -15.37 -19.51 -4.73
N PHE A 752 -14.47 -19.93 -3.85
CA PHE A 752 -13.15 -19.32 -3.66
C PHE A 752 -12.06 -20.27 -4.19
N PRO A 753 -11.22 -19.87 -5.17
CA PRO A 753 -10.18 -20.73 -5.71
C PRO A 753 -9.12 -21.11 -4.67
N LYS A 754 -8.64 -22.35 -4.76
CA LYS A 754 -7.56 -22.84 -3.90
C LYS A 754 -6.27 -22.05 -4.17
N GLY A 755 -5.69 -21.46 -3.12
CA GLY A 755 -4.47 -20.65 -3.21
C GLY A 755 -4.72 -19.15 -3.46
N GLU A 756 -5.95 -18.74 -3.81
CA GLU A 756 -6.32 -17.34 -4.01
C GLU A 756 -7.58 -16.99 -3.20
N VAL A 757 -7.49 -17.14 -1.88
CA VAL A 757 -8.63 -17.03 -0.94
C VAL A 757 -9.39 -15.69 -0.96
N ALA A 758 -8.79 -14.64 -1.52
CA ALA A 758 -9.40 -13.31 -1.62
C ALA A 758 -10.23 -13.10 -2.90
N LYS A 759 -10.13 -14.02 -3.88
CA LYS A 759 -10.88 -13.90 -5.14
C LYS A 759 -12.14 -14.73 -5.08
N LEU A 760 -13.26 -14.08 -5.37
CA LEU A 760 -14.56 -14.72 -5.52
C LEU A 760 -14.80 -15.05 -6.99
N HIS A 761 -15.27 -16.25 -7.27
CA HIS A 761 -15.86 -16.59 -8.57
C HIS A 761 -17.36 -16.78 -8.38
N ALA A 762 -18.15 -16.01 -9.12
CA ALA A 762 -19.59 -16.17 -9.25
C ALA A 762 -19.90 -16.61 -10.68
N LEU A 763 -20.67 -17.68 -10.83
CA LEU A 763 -21.13 -18.21 -12.11
C LEU A 763 -22.66 -18.22 -12.12
N ASP A 764 -23.25 -17.83 -13.25
CA ASP A 764 -24.69 -17.98 -13.53
C ASP A 764 -25.09 -19.45 -13.79
N THR A 765 -24.10 -20.30 -14.10
CA THR A 765 -24.32 -21.70 -14.46
C THR A 765 -24.44 -22.57 -13.21
N LEU A 766 -25.69 -22.86 -12.83
CA LEU A 766 -26.01 -23.74 -11.71
C LEU A 766 -25.72 -25.22 -12.03
N LEU A 767 -25.52 -26.02 -10.97
CA LEU A 767 -25.30 -27.46 -11.10
C LEU A 767 -26.63 -28.20 -11.38
N PRO A 768 -26.63 -29.26 -12.21
CA PRO A 768 -27.82 -30.10 -12.42
C PRO A 768 -28.44 -30.57 -11.10
N PRO A 769 -29.77 -30.65 -10.95
CA PRO A 769 -30.41 -30.98 -9.68
C PRO A 769 -29.97 -32.37 -9.16
N LEU A 770 -29.88 -32.48 -7.84
CA LEU A 770 -29.63 -33.73 -7.10
C LEU A 770 -30.86 -33.99 -6.23
N SER A 771 -31.20 -35.26 -5.98
CA SER A 771 -32.37 -35.59 -5.17
C SER A 771 -32.19 -35.17 -3.71
N THR A 772 -33.27 -34.72 -3.08
CA THR A 772 -33.30 -34.30 -1.66
C THR A 772 -32.92 -35.45 -0.74
N ALA A 773 -33.34 -36.68 -1.06
CA ALA A 773 -33.00 -37.88 -0.30
C ALA A 773 -31.49 -38.17 -0.29
N VAL A 774 -30.83 -38.14 -1.47
CA VAL A 774 -29.37 -38.34 -1.58
C VAL A 774 -28.61 -37.26 -0.82
N CYS A 775 -29.06 -36.01 -0.89
CA CYS A 775 -28.45 -34.92 -0.13
C CYS A 775 -28.58 -35.15 1.39
N ALA A 776 -29.76 -35.56 1.86
CA ALA A 776 -30.00 -35.87 3.28
C ALA A 776 -29.12 -37.03 3.79
N GLU A 777 -28.93 -38.08 2.98
CA GLU A 777 -28.03 -39.20 3.33
C GLU A 777 -26.58 -38.75 3.51
N VAL A 778 -26.07 -37.89 2.61
CA VAL A 778 -24.72 -37.32 2.74
C VAL A 778 -24.59 -36.44 3.99
N VAL A 779 -25.59 -35.59 4.25
CA VAL A 779 -25.63 -34.73 5.45
C VAL A 779 -25.60 -35.59 6.72
N GLN A 780 -26.39 -36.66 6.76
CA GLN A 780 -26.44 -37.57 7.91
C GLN A 780 -25.13 -38.35 8.11
N ALA A 781 -24.49 -38.79 7.04
CA ALA A 781 -23.17 -39.42 7.09
C ALA A 781 -22.10 -38.45 7.66
N CYS A 782 -22.12 -37.19 7.22
CA CYS A 782 -21.21 -36.17 7.76
C CYS A 782 -21.50 -35.88 9.24
N LYS A 783 -22.79 -35.70 9.62
CA LYS A 783 -23.19 -35.41 11.00
C LYS A 783 -22.76 -36.54 11.95
N SER A 784 -23.03 -37.80 11.58
CA SER A 784 -22.64 -38.97 12.38
C SER A 784 -21.12 -39.05 12.57
N ALA A 785 -20.34 -38.81 11.50
CA ALA A 785 -18.88 -38.79 11.59
C ALA A 785 -18.36 -37.66 12.48
N LEU A 786 -18.93 -36.45 12.38
CA LEU A 786 -18.56 -35.30 13.22
C LEU A 786 -18.85 -35.54 14.69
N LEU A 787 -20.04 -36.04 15.04
CA LEU A 787 -20.40 -36.35 16.43
C LEU A 787 -19.45 -37.39 17.04
N ALA A 788 -19.16 -38.46 16.30
CA ALA A 788 -18.21 -39.49 16.75
C ALA A 788 -16.80 -38.94 16.99
N GLN A 789 -16.33 -38.00 16.15
CA GLN A 789 -15.03 -37.35 16.35
C GLN A 789 -15.03 -36.39 17.55
N TYR A 790 -16.10 -35.62 17.74
CA TYR A 790 -16.17 -34.62 18.80
C TYR A 790 -16.38 -35.24 20.18
N GLN A 791 -17.06 -36.38 20.29
CA GLN A 791 -17.23 -37.11 21.54
C GLN A 791 -15.90 -37.55 22.18
N GLN A 792 -14.84 -37.71 21.38
CA GLN A 792 -13.50 -38.06 21.87
C GLN A 792 -12.75 -36.88 22.49
N ARG A 793 -13.29 -35.65 22.45
CA ARG A 793 -12.68 -34.44 23.01
C ARG A 793 -13.18 -34.19 24.45
N PRO A 794 -12.46 -33.40 25.28
CA PRO A 794 -12.85 -33.12 26.67
C PRO A 794 -14.23 -32.48 26.81
N SER A 795 -14.97 -32.80 27.87
CA SER A 795 -16.31 -32.22 28.12
C SER A 795 -16.30 -30.68 28.09
N LEU A 796 -17.37 -30.09 27.57
CA LEU A 796 -17.64 -28.64 27.63
C LEU A 796 -18.46 -28.23 28.87
N GLY A 797 -18.92 -29.20 29.65
CA GLY A 797 -19.80 -28.95 30.80
C GLY A 797 -21.15 -28.36 30.38
N LYS A 798 -21.69 -27.47 31.21
CA LYS A 798 -22.91 -26.70 30.91
C LYS A 798 -22.60 -25.54 29.96
N VAL A 799 -23.28 -25.48 28.82
CA VAL A 799 -22.98 -24.56 27.73
C VAL A 799 -24.15 -23.66 27.40
N TYR A 800 -23.91 -22.35 27.39
CA TYR A 800 -24.82 -21.37 26.79
C TYR A 800 -24.36 -21.05 25.36
N LEU A 801 -25.30 -21.15 24.40
CA LEU A 801 -25.05 -20.85 22.98
C LEU A 801 -25.98 -19.73 22.50
N ASP A 802 -25.39 -18.57 22.20
CA ASP A 802 -26.11 -17.41 21.68
C ASP A 802 -26.67 -17.67 20.27
N PRO A 803 -27.99 -17.53 20.04
CA PRO A 803 -28.61 -17.70 18.72
C PRO A 803 -28.04 -16.79 17.62
N HIS A 804 -27.51 -15.61 17.96
CA HIS A 804 -26.94 -14.68 16.99
C HIS A 804 -25.68 -15.23 16.30
N LEU A 805 -25.05 -16.27 16.85
CA LEU A 805 -23.91 -16.94 16.21
C LEU A 805 -24.27 -17.63 14.87
N LYS A 806 -25.56 -17.74 14.52
CA LYS A 806 -26.01 -18.16 13.18
C LYS A 806 -25.53 -17.21 12.07
N ASN A 807 -25.36 -15.93 12.43
CA ASN A 807 -24.92 -14.87 11.53
C ASN A 807 -23.41 -14.89 11.27
N PHE A 808 -22.62 -15.66 12.04
CA PHE A 808 -21.17 -15.73 11.92
C PHE A 808 -20.75 -17.03 11.24
N LYS A 809 -19.84 -16.94 10.26
CA LYS A 809 -19.37 -18.11 9.49
C LYS A 809 -18.16 -18.75 10.16
N VAL A 810 -17.99 -20.05 9.92
CA VAL A 810 -16.83 -20.79 10.42
C VAL A 810 -15.54 -20.34 9.72
N PRO A 811 -14.47 -19.98 10.47
CA PRO A 811 -13.21 -19.50 9.91
C PRO A 811 -12.31 -20.66 9.41
N PHE A 812 -12.62 -21.24 8.25
CA PHE A 812 -11.83 -22.35 7.68
C PHE A 812 -10.44 -21.97 7.17
N ALA A 813 -10.21 -20.70 6.85
CA ALA A 813 -8.94 -20.19 6.38
C ALA A 813 -8.84 -18.72 6.77
N LEU A 814 -7.86 -18.38 7.59
CA LEU A 814 -7.51 -17.00 7.92
C LEU A 814 -6.24 -16.60 7.18
N ARG A 815 -6.20 -15.36 6.72
CA ARG A 815 -4.91 -14.68 6.55
C ARG A 815 -4.44 -14.25 7.93
N SER A 816 -3.12 -14.19 8.08
CA SER A 816 -2.48 -13.55 9.22
C SER A 816 -3.12 -12.18 9.44
N ALA A 817 -3.70 -11.98 10.62
CA ALA A 817 -4.26 -10.70 11.03
C ALA A 817 -3.37 -10.16 12.15
N SER A 818 -2.98 -8.89 12.05
CA SER A 818 -2.47 -8.15 13.20
C SER A 818 -3.52 -8.21 14.31
N LYS A 819 -3.12 -8.63 15.52
CA LYS A 819 -4.01 -8.79 16.70
C LYS A 819 -4.74 -7.52 17.12
N ALA A 820 -4.39 -6.36 16.56
CA ALA A 820 -5.03 -5.08 16.83
C ALA A 820 -6.41 -4.91 16.14
N LEU A 821 -6.83 -5.87 15.30
CA LEU A 821 -7.98 -5.74 14.40
C LEU A 821 -8.95 -6.92 14.57
N ARG A 822 -10.25 -6.61 14.64
CA ARG A 822 -11.32 -7.63 14.68
C ARG A 822 -11.39 -8.35 13.33
N THR A 823 -11.14 -9.66 13.29
CA THR A 823 -11.32 -10.47 12.09
C THR A 823 -12.38 -11.55 12.28
N VAL A 824 -13.20 -11.74 11.25
CA VAL A 824 -14.22 -12.79 11.17
C VAL A 824 -14.19 -13.44 9.80
N ALA A 825 -14.83 -14.59 9.65
CA ALA A 825 -14.89 -15.29 8.38
C ALA A 825 -15.75 -14.53 7.34
N ARG A 826 -15.36 -14.56 6.06
CA ARG A 826 -16.12 -13.99 4.94
C ARG A 826 -17.56 -14.50 4.89
N GLY A 827 -18.50 -13.57 4.76
CA GLY A 827 -19.95 -13.77 4.81
C GLY A 827 -20.54 -13.70 6.22
N SER A 828 -19.74 -13.40 7.25
CA SER A 828 -20.26 -13.16 8.59
C SER A 828 -20.99 -11.83 8.64
N ARG A 829 -22.11 -11.79 9.37
CA ARG A 829 -22.97 -10.63 9.56
C ARG A 829 -22.80 -10.10 10.97
N VAL A 830 -22.36 -8.85 11.10
CA VAL A 830 -22.08 -8.15 12.35
C VAL A 830 -23.17 -7.08 12.55
N PRO A 831 -23.93 -7.10 13.64
CA PRO A 831 -24.93 -6.07 13.92
C PRO A 831 -24.31 -4.67 13.99
N LEU A 832 -25.00 -3.68 13.40
CA LEU A 832 -24.67 -2.26 13.57
C LEU A 832 -25.15 -1.79 14.95
N GLY A 833 -24.28 -1.08 15.67
CA GLY A 833 -24.61 -0.48 16.97
C GLY A 833 -25.67 0.65 16.89
N PRO A 834 -25.92 1.35 18.01
CA PRO A 834 -26.76 2.53 18.02
C PRO A 834 -26.11 3.67 17.20
N GLY A 835 -26.92 4.50 16.54
CA GLY A 835 -26.46 5.64 15.74
C GLY A 835 -27.23 5.81 14.44
N SER A 836 -27.39 7.06 14.01
CA SER A 836 -28.11 7.45 12.79
C SER A 836 -27.18 7.66 11.60
N THR A 837 -25.94 8.08 11.86
CA THR A 837 -24.94 8.38 10.83
C THR A 837 -23.86 7.31 10.82
N LEU A 838 -23.61 6.73 9.66
CA LEU A 838 -22.50 5.81 9.43
C LEU A 838 -21.33 6.57 8.81
N ARG A 839 -20.12 6.36 9.35
CA ARG A 839 -18.88 6.81 8.74
C ARG A 839 -18.08 5.62 8.20
N PHE A 840 -17.79 5.58 6.91
CA PHE A 840 -16.70 4.78 6.36
C PHE A 840 -15.38 5.54 6.43
N PHE A 841 -14.28 4.83 6.47
CA PHE A 841 -12.96 5.43 6.38
C PHE A 841 -11.91 4.50 5.79
N ILE A 842 -10.86 5.09 5.24
CA ILE A 842 -9.58 4.44 4.95
C ILE A 842 -8.46 5.24 5.59
N TRP A 843 -7.40 4.57 6.01
CA TRP A 843 -6.14 5.17 6.40
C TRP A 843 -5.01 4.47 5.66
N TRP A 844 -4.06 5.24 5.13
CA TRP A 844 -2.84 4.69 4.58
C TRP A 844 -1.64 5.61 4.79
N LYS A 845 -0.45 5.03 4.68
CA LYS A 845 0.82 5.75 4.58
C LYS A 845 1.51 5.40 3.27
N ASP A 846 2.12 6.39 2.62
CA ASP A 846 2.84 6.20 1.36
C ASP A 846 3.94 5.12 1.53
N GLY A 847 4.04 4.26 0.52
CA GLY A 847 5.09 3.25 0.46
C GLY A 847 6.41 3.84 -0.01
N LYS A 848 7.10 3.13 -0.93
CA LYS A 848 8.32 3.65 -1.55
C LYS A 848 8.10 4.87 -2.43
N ASN A 849 6.87 5.04 -2.92
CA ASN A 849 6.44 6.10 -3.82
C ASN A 849 5.12 6.69 -3.31
N ARG A 850 4.76 7.88 -3.79
CA ARG A 850 3.43 8.50 -3.58
C ARG A 850 2.31 7.47 -3.81
N THR A 851 1.39 7.34 -2.87
CA THR A 851 0.25 6.42 -2.98
C THR A 851 -1.05 7.20 -2.88
N ASP A 852 -1.90 6.96 -3.87
CA ASP A 852 -3.18 7.61 -4.09
C ASP A 852 -4.28 6.54 -3.95
N LEU A 853 -5.01 6.58 -2.84
CA LEU A 853 -6.06 5.63 -2.52
C LEU A 853 -7.41 6.35 -2.44
N ASP A 854 -8.37 5.88 -3.23
CA ASP A 854 -9.72 6.40 -3.23
C ASP A 854 -10.62 5.56 -2.33
N LEU A 855 -11.33 6.22 -1.40
CA LEU A 855 -12.50 5.64 -0.74
C LEU A 855 -13.76 5.89 -1.57
N SER A 856 -14.66 4.92 -1.62
CA SER A 856 -15.96 5.11 -2.27
C SER A 856 -17.06 4.30 -1.59
N ALA A 857 -18.27 4.84 -1.61
CA ALA A 857 -19.48 4.17 -1.16
C ALA A 857 -20.44 4.00 -2.36
N LEU A 858 -20.70 2.75 -2.74
CA LEU A 858 -21.66 2.41 -3.80
C LEU A 858 -22.97 1.94 -3.17
N ALA A 859 -24.07 2.65 -3.43
CA ALA A 859 -25.38 2.28 -2.93
C ALA A 859 -26.20 1.53 -4.00
N LEU A 860 -26.83 0.44 -3.58
CA LEU A 860 -27.72 -0.40 -4.37
C LEU A 860 -29.07 -0.57 -3.68
N ASP A 861 -30.11 -0.85 -4.45
CA ASP A 861 -31.42 -1.22 -3.92
C ASP A 861 -31.53 -2.72 -3.56
N GLN A 862 -32.73 -3.18 -3.22
CA GLN A 862 -33.02 -4.57 -2.86
C GLN A 862 -32.75 -5.58 -3.99
N ASP A 863 -32.84 -5.14 -5.25
CA ASP A 863 -32.65 -5.95 -6.46
C ASP A 863 -31.21 -5.84 -6.98
N PHE A 864 -30.30 -5.29 -6.15
CA PHE A 864 -28.90 -5.03 -6.46
C PHE A 864 -28.68 -4.05 -7.61
N ALA A 865 -29.69 -3.28 -7.98
CA ALA A 865 -29.59 -2.25 -9.00
C ALA A 865 -29.00 -0.97 -8.42
N TYR A 866 -28.30 -0.24 -9.28
CA TYR A 866 -27.51 0.94 -8.93
C TYR A 866 -28.40 2.13 -8.53
N GLN A 867 -28.08 2.77 -7.39
CA GLN A 867 -28.76 3.98 -6.92
C GLN A 867 -27.85 5.21 -6.98
N THR A 868 -26.70 5.19 -6.27
CA THR A 868 -25.75 6.32 -6.20
C THR A 868 -24.32 5.85 -5.91
N THR A 869 -23.34 6.73 -6.09
CA THR A 869 -21.97 6.54 -5.61
C THR A 869 -21.39 7.82 -5.02
N LEU A 870 -20.93 7.76 -3.78
CA LEU A 870 -20.09 8.80 -3.18
C LEU A 870 -18.62 8.43 -3.36
N SER A 871 -17.83 9.35 -3.89
CA SER A 871 -16.42 9.14 -4.28
C SER A 871 -15.73 10.50 -4.44
N TYR A 872 -14.43 10.52 -4.75
CA TYR A 872 -13.65 11.75 -4.92
C TYR A 872 -14.25 12.73 -5.96
N TYR A 873 -14.93 12.20 -6.99
CA TYR A 873 -15.60 12.99 -8.04
C TYR A 873 -17.06 13.31 -7.74
N ASN A 874 -17.62 12.79 -6.64
CA ASN A 874 -18.99 13.04 -6.21
C ASN A 874 -19.04 13.14 -4.68
N LEU A 875 -18.69 14.33 -4.17
CA LEU A 875 -18.41 14.54 -2.75
C LEU A 875 -19.66 14.65 -1.88
N LYS A 876 -20.86 14.79 -2.44
CA LYS A 876 -22.12 14.78 -1.67
C LYS A 876 -23.30 14.38 -2.54
N GLU A 877 -24.16 13.51 -2.00
CA GLU A 877 -25.36 13.01 -2.67
C GLU A 877 -26.24 12.26 -1.64
N LEU A 878 -27.58 12.32 -1.78
CA LEU A 878 -28.56 11.64 -0.92
C LEU A 878 -28.32 11.79 0.61
N GLY A 879 -27.85 12.95 1.06
CA GLY A 879 -27.56 13.20 2.48
C GLY A 879 -26.24 12.58 2.97
N GLY A 880 -25.46 11.94 2.10
CA GLY A 880 -24.10 11.53 2.39
C GLY A 880 -23.06 12.54 1.87
N CYS A 881 -21.87 12.53 2.48
CA CYS A 881 -20.76 13.41 2.14
C CYS A 881 -19.39 12.74 2.28
N HIS A 882 -18.47 13.09 1.40
CA HIS A 882 -17.09 12.63 1.32
C HIS A 882 -16.12 13.70 1.82
N SER A 883 -15.05 13.29 2.49
CA SER A 883 -14.05 14.20 3.10
C SER A 883 -13.17 14.98 2.12
N GLY A 884 -13.43 14.89 0.81
CA GLY A 884 -12.48 15.30 -0.24
C GLY A 884 -11.52 14.18 -0.65
N ASP A 885 -10.66 14.49 -1.61
CA ASP A 885 -9.68 13.58 -2.22
C ASP A 885 -8.27 13.83 -1.64
N ILE A 886 -7.57 12.75 -1.27
CA ILE A 886 -6.21 12.78 -0.76
C ILE A 886 -5.32 11.92 -1.67
N THR A 887 -4.42 12.58 -2.40
CA THR A 887 -3.59 11.94 -3.43
C THR A 887 -2.22 11.44 -2.94
N SER A 888 -1.86 11.73 -1.67
CA SER A 888 -0.58 11.37 -1.03
C SER A 888 -0.63 11.46 0.50
N ALA A 889 0.02 10.49 1.15
CA ALA A 889 0.04 10.32 2.60
C ALA A 889 1.44 10.00 3.17
N PRO A 890 2.44 10.90 3.07
CA PRO A 890 3.82 10.60 3.50
C PRO A 890 3.96 10.25 4.98
N GLU A 891 3.16 10.87 5.85
CA GLU A 891 3.12 10.56 7.30
C GLU A 891 1.89 9.75 7.74
N GLY A 892 1.05 9.40 6.76
CA GLY A 892 -0.28 8.82 6.99
C GLY A 892 -1.38 9.85 6.76
N ALA A 893 -2.47 9.42 6.16
CA ALA A 893 -3.68 10.23 5.95
C ALA A 893 -4.92 9.33 5.96
N SER A 894 -6.09 9.94 6.09
CA SER A 894 -7.36 9.23 6.01
C SER A 894 -8.41 10.00 5.24
N GLU A 895 -9.20 9.25 4.47
CA GLU A 895 -10.46 9.69 3.90
C GLU A 895 -11.62 9.04 4.63
N PHE A 896 -12.76 9.71 4.64
CA PHE A 896 -13.99 9.20 5.21
C PHE A 896 -15.24 9.67 4.47
N ILE A 897 -16.30 8.86 4.57
CA ILE A 897 -17.62 9.11 3.98
C ILE A 897 -18.66 8.99 5.09
N ASP A 898 -19.45 10.04 5.32
CA ASP A 898 -20.61 10.01 6.23
C ASP A 898 -21.89 9.78 5.43
N LEU A 899 -22.72 8.85 5.91
CA LEU A 899 -24.01 8.49 5.34
C LEU A 899 -25.07 8.50 6.44
N GLU A 900 -26.17 9.22 6.24
CA GLU A 900 -27.33 9.15 7.12
C GLU A 900 -28.22 7.96 6.74
N ILE A 901 -28.32 6.97 7.62
CA ILE A 901 -28.94 5.66 7.32
C ILE A 901 -30.41 5.81 6.91
N GLU A 902 -31.19 6.61 7.63
CA GLU A 902 -32.61 6.78 7.35
C GLU A 902 -32.87 7.46 6.00
N THR A 903 -32.02 8.42 5.62
CA THR A 903 -32.15 9.13 4.34
C THR A 903 -31.90 8.19 3.17
N PHE A 904 -30.86 7.35 3.26
CA PHE A 904 -30.58 6.32 2.24
C PHE A 904 -31.72 5.28 2.14
N LEU A 905 -32.29 4.85 3.26
CA LEU A 905 -33.43 3.92 3.25
C LEU A 905 -34.67 4.55 2.58
N LYS A 906 -34.97 5.82 2.88
CA LYS A 906 -36.11 6.54 2.29
C LYS A 906 -35.99 6.72 0.77
N THR A 907 -34.77 6.71 0.23
CA THR A 907 -34.51 6.81 -1.21
C THR A 907 -34.48 5.45 -1.92
N GLY A 908 -34.80 4.35 -1.23
CA GLY A 908 -34.83 3.00 -1.79
C GLY A 908 -33.48 2.26 -1.77
N CYS A 909 -32.43 2.85 -1.17
CA CYS A 909 -31.15 2.17 -1.01
C CYS A 909 -31.23 1.15 0.12
N ARG A 910 -30.78 -0.09 -0.15
CA ARG A 910 -30.69 -1.16 0.85
C ARG A 910 -29.25 -1.51 1.17
N TYR A 911 -28.43 -1.68 0.14
CA TYR A 911 -27.05 -2.13 0.30
C TYR A 911 -26.08 -0.99 0.06
N VAL A 912 -25.08 -0.86 0.92
CA VAL A 912 -23.98 0.08 0.70
C VAL A 912 -22.65 -0.66 0.75
N LEU A 913 -21.93 -0.64 -0.37
CA LEU A 913 -20.63 -1.27 -0.52
C LEU A 913 -19.54 -0.25 -0.24
N MET A 914 -18.60 -0.62 0.62
CA MET A 914 -17.36 0.13 0.80
C MET A 914 -16.35 -0.38 -0.22
N VAL A 915 -15.86 0.50 -1.10
CA VAL A 915 -14.86 0.15 -2.12
C VAL A 915 -13.63 1.01 -1.91
N VAL A 916 -12.46 0.38 -1.94
CA VAL A 916 -11.17 1.07 -1.87
C VAL A 916 -10.42 0.76 -3.16
N ASN A 917 -9.95 1.80 -3.84
CA ASN A 917 -9.22 1.71 -5.10
C ASN A 917 -7.82 2.33 -4.95
N SER A 918 -6.80 1.69 -5.50
CA SER A 918 -5.45 2.26 -5.62
C SER A 918 -5.30 2.90 -7.00
N TYR A 919 -5.40 4.23 -7.06
CA TYR A 919 -5.33 4.99 -8.32
C TYR A 919 -3.93 4.97 -8.92
N THR A 920 -2.89 5.08 -8.08
CA THR A 920 -1.47 4.96 -8.49
C THR A 920 -0.98 3.52 -8.65
N GLU A 921 -1.90 2.55 -8.66
CA GLU A 921 -1.66 1.15 -9.06
C GLU A 921 -0.71 0.35 -8.14
N GLN A 922 -0.46 0.77 -6.91
CA GLN A 922 0.27 -0.04 -5.92
C GLN A 922 -0.67 -1.06 -5.27
N PRO A 923 -0.21 -2.30 -5.05
CA PRO A 923 -0.97 -3.26 -4.26
C PRO A 923 -0.93 -2.87 -2.76
N TYR A 924 -2.00 -3.13 -2.03
CA TYR A 924 -2.09 -2.71 -0.62
C TYR A 924 -1.02 -3.34 0.29
N CYS A 925 -0.55 -4.55 -0.03
CA CYS A 925 0.54 -5.21 0.70
C CYS A 925 1.89 -4.48 0.66
N ASP A 926 2.08 -3.55 -0.28
CA ASP A 926 3.32 -2.76 -0.40
C ASP A 926 3.31 -1.51 0.51
N LEU A 927 2.18 -1.21 1.14
CA LEU A 927 2.00 -0.04 1.99
C LEU A 927 2.41 -0.35 3.43
N PRO A 928 3.16 0.55 4.10
CA PRO A 928 3.61 0.34 5.48
C PRO A 928 2.44 0.31 6.48
N GLU A 929 1.39 1.08 6.20
CA GLU A 929 0.13 1.07 6.95
C GLU A 929 -1.00 1.24 5.94
N CYS A 930 -1.99 0.35 5.95
CA CYS A 930 -3.21 0.51 5.15
C CYS A 930 -4.36 -0.25 5.81
N PHE A 931 -5.33 0.46 6.37
CA PHE A 931 -6.49 -0.17 7.01
C PHE A 931 -7.74 0.66 6.78
N ALA A 932 -8.89 0.01 6.85
CA ALA A 932 -10.15 0.65 6.54
C ALA A 932 -11.23 0.13 7.50
N GLY A 933 -12.35 0.83 7.62
CA GLY A 933 -13.38 0.45 8.55
C GLY A 933 -14.60 1.34 8.53
N PHE A 934 -15.42 1.18 9.57
CA PHE A 934 -16.59 2.00 9.78
C PHE A 934 -16.80 2.34 11.26
N MET A 935 -17.56 3.41 11.52
CA MET A 935 -18.08 3.73 12.85
C MET A 935 -19.49 4.30 12.72
N LEU A 936 -20.29 4.17 13.78
CA LEU A 936 -21.60 4.80 13.87
C LEU A 936 -21.49 6.02 14.77
N ARG A 937 -22.23 7.07 14.42
CA ARG A 937 -22.26 8.33 15.13
C ARG A 937 -23.69 8.68 15.46
N THR A 938 -23.88 9.11 16.70
CA THR A 938 -25.12 9.75 17.16
C THR A 938 -25.07 11.25 16.93
N GLU A 939 -23.91 11.86 17.19
CA GLU A 939 -23.65 13.28 16.94
C GLU A 939 -22.46 13.44 15.97
N PRO A 940 -22.69 13.61 14.65
CA PRO A 940 -21.61 13.69 13.66
C PRO A 940 -20.71 14.93 13.81
N ASN A 941 -21.14 15.93 14.57
CA ASN A 941 -20.43 17.20 14.78
C ASN A 941 -19.66 17.29 16.11
N SER A 942 -19.71 16.27 16.97
CA SER A 942 -18.95 16.24 18.23
C SER A 942 -17.52 15.69 18.05
N GLY A 943 -16.65 15.97 19.04
CA GLY A 943 -15.26 15.48 19.15
C GLY A 943 -14.30 16.00 18.08
N GLU A 944 -13.05 15.50 18.08
CA GLU A 944 -12.19 15.70 16.92
C GLU A 944 -12.79 15.04 15.69
N ILE A 945 -12.52 15.63 14.51
CA ILE A 945 -13.11 15.23 13.24
C ILE A 945 -13.03 13.72 13.11
N TYR A 946 -11.86 13.13 13.37
CA TYR A 946 -11.62 11.72 13.14
C TYR A 946 -10.21 11.27 13.59
N GLU A 947 -10.09 10.21 14.41
CA GLU A 947 -8.83 9.46 14.65
C GLU A 947 -9.03 8.00 14.19
N PRO A 948 -8.51 7.61 13.01
CA PRO A 948 -8.75 6.29 12.44
C PRO A 948 -8.29 5.13 13.29
N ARG A 949 -7.28 5.37 14.13
CA ARG A 949 -6.69 4.31 14.93
C ARG A 949 -7.44 4.06 16.24
N THR A 950 -8.34 4.93 16.67
CA THR A 950 -9.23 4.68 17.82
C THR A 950 -10.49 3.91 17.44
N VAL A 951 -10.83 3.83 16.13
CA VAL A 951 -12.04 3.12 15.68
C VAL A 951 -11.95 1.62 15.95
N LEU A 952 -13.00 1.05 16.54
CA LEU A 952 -13.08 -0.37 16.90
C LEU A 952 -13.33 -1.28 15.68
N ASN A 953 -14.23 -0.89 14.77
CA ASN A 953 -14.64 -1.71 13.63
C ASN A 953 -13.79 -1.41 12.40
N LYS A 954 -12.53 -1.83 12.44
CA LYS A 954 -11.55 -1.60 11.38
C LYS A 954 -10.70 -2.84 11.11
N PHE A 955 -10.11 -2.89 9.92
CA PHE A 955 -9.45 -4.06 9.38
C PHE A 955 -8.36 -3.72 8.39
N ASP A 956 -7.40 -4.63 8.27
CA ASP A 956 -6.18 -4.44 7.50
C ASP A 956 -6.44 -4.64 6.01
N LEU A 957 -5.93 -3.74 5.19
CA LEU A 957 -5.87 -3.91 3.74
C LEU A 957 -4.44 -4.31 3.39
N SER A 958 -4.12 -5.60 3.53
CA SER A 958 -2.79 -6.16 3.21
C SER A 958 -2.82 -7.13 2.04
N ALA A 959 -3.90 -7.12 1.27
CA ALA A 959 -4.01 -7.98 0.10
C ALA A 959 -3.15 -7.47 -1.06
N ASN A 960 -2.49 -8.40 -1.77
CA ASN A 960 -1.84 -8.13 -3.06
C ASN A 960 -2.92 -7.89 -4.15
N THR A 961 -3.54 -6.72 -4.09
CA THR A 961 -4.60 -6.25 -4.98
C THR A 961 -4.63 -4.73 -4.98
N LYS A 962 -5.22 -4.15 -6.03
CA LYS A 962 -5.36 -2.70 -6.23
C LYS A 962 -6.80 -2.21 -6.05
N ILE A 963 -7.69 -3.14 -5.78
CA ILE A 963 -9.11 -2.90 -5.54
C ILE A 963 -9.53 -3.85 -4.42
N ALA A 964 -10.13 -3.29 -3.38
CA ALA A 964 -10.67 -4.03 -2.26
C ALA A 964 -12.15 -3.69 -2.09
N LEU A 965 -12.96 -4.72 -1.82
CA LEU A 965 -14.33 -4.61 -1.34
C LEU A 965 -14.34 -5.20 0.07
N PRO A 966 -14.09 -4.37 1.11
CA PRO A 966 -13.83 -4.91 2.42
C PRO A 966 -15.11 -5.32 3.18
N LEU A 967 -16.19 -4.56 2.99
CA LEU A 967 -17.49 -4.84 3.60
C LEU A 967 -18.65 -4.37 2.75
N ILE A 968 -19.85 -4.87 3.10
CA ILE A 968 -21.15 -4.45 2.58
C ILE A 968 -22.06 -4.19 3.77
N LEU A 969 -22.85 -3.15 3.74
CA LEU A 969 -23.89 -2.89 4.74
C LEU A 969 -25.27 -3.22 4.19
N ASP A 970 -26.06 -3.96 4.96
CA ASP A 970 -27.50 -4.14 4.77
C ASP A 970 -28.19 -3.15 5.72
N LEU A 971 -28.60 -2.00 5.18
CA LEU A 971 -29.13 -0.89 5.97
C LEU A 971 -30.48 -1.25 6.62
N GLU A 972 -31.29 -2.05 5.92
CA GLU A 972 -32.60 -2.48 6.40
C GLU A 972 -32.47 -3.40 7.62
N LYS A 973 -31.57 -4.39 7.53
CA LYS A 973 -31.29 -5.31 8.66
C LYS A 973 -30.39 -4.70 9.73
N ARG A 974 -29.79 -3.53 9.45
CA ARG A 974 -28.73 -2.92 10.26
C ARG A 974 -27.60 -3.90 10.55
N GLU A 975 -27.07 -4.53 9.51
CA GLU A 975 -25.97 -5.49 9.61
C GLU A 975 -24.82 -5.13 8.64
N MET A 976 -23.58 -5.36 9.06
CA MET A 976 -22.40 -5.38 8.20
C MET A 976 -22.10 -6.81 7.77
N ILE A 977 -21.95 -7.04 6.47
CA ILE A 977 -21.48 -8.28 5.87
C ILE A 977 -19.99 -8.16 5.61
N TRP A 978 -19.21 -9.02 6.27
CA TRP A 978 -17.76 -9.06 6.10
C TRP A 978 -17.39 -9.72 4.76
N THR A 979 -16.74 -8.99 3.86
CA THR A 979 -16.39 -9.51 2.54
C THR A 979 -14.90 -9.75 2.37
N ASP A 980 -14.04 -8.78 2.69
CA ASP A 980 -12.58 -8.86 2.52
C ASP A 980 -12.20 -9.45 1.15
N LEU A 981 -12.72 -8.86 0.07
CA LEU A 981 -12.55 -9.34 -1.31
C LEU A 981 -11.53 -8.51 -2.07
N ALA A 982 -10.69 -9.19 -2.86
CA ALA A 982 -9.72 -8.60 -3.77
C ALA A 982 -10.25 -8.64 -5.21
N LEU A 983 -10.37 -7.48 -5.86
CA LEU A 983 -10.92 -7.38 -7.22
C LEU A 983 -9.82 -7.16 -8.27
N LYS A 984 -10.06 -7.67 -9.48
CA LYS A 984 -9.19 -7.39 -10.62
C LYS A 984 -9.61 -6.10 -11.29
N LYS A 985 -8.62 -5.29 -11.68
CA LYS A 985 -8.83 -4.17 -12.60
C LYS A 985 -9.17 -4.70 -13.99
N ASN A 986 -10.16 -4.08 -14.64
CA ASN A 986 -10.37 -4.27 -16.06
C ASN A 986 -9.31 -3.44 -16.83
N PRO A 987 -8.47 -4.06 -17.69
CA PRO A 987 -7.41 -3.33 -18.39
C PRO A 987 -7.92 -2.20 -19.29
N ASN A 988 -9.19 -2.23 -19.69
CA ASN A 988 -9.80 -1.24 -20.58
C ASN A 988 -10.49 -0.07 -19.85
N HIS A 989 -10.52 -0.07 -18.52
CA HIS A 989 -11.18 0.99 -17.74
C HIS A 989 -10.26 1.58 -16.67
N VAL A 990 -10.55 2.83 -16.29
CA VAL A 990 -9.92 3.50 -15.15
C VAL A 990 -10.24 2.73 -13.87
N ASN A 991 -9.31 2.71 -12.91
CA ASN A 991 -9.46 1.98 -11.67
C ASN A 991 -10.40 2.71 -10.69
N ASN A 992 -11.71 2.75 -10.99
CA ASN A 992 -12.72 3.39 -10.15
C ASN A 992 -13.99 2.54 -10.03
N VAL A 993 -14.89 2.91 -9.11
CA VAL A 993 -16.17 2.23 -8.89
C VAL A 993 -17.02 2.18 -10.16
N HIS A 994 -17.06 3.29 -10.92
CA HIS A 994 -17.87 3.40 -12.14
C HIS A 994 -17.52 2.32 -13.16
N GLY A 995 -16.21 2.11 -13.43
CA GLY A 995 -15.72 1.09 -14.37
C GLY A 995 -15.92 -0.36 -13.93
N ASN A 996 -16.27 -0.61 -12.65
CA ASN A 996 -16.43 -1.95 -12.08
C ASN A 996 -17.84 -2.20 -11.52
N ARG A 997 -18.81 -1.30 -11.79
CA ARG A 997 -20.13 -1.30 -11.17
C ARG A 997 -20.91 -2.61 -11.34
N SER A 998 -20.97 -3.17 -12.54
CA SER A 998 -21.71 -4.41 -12.81
C SER A 998 -21.14 -5.59 -12.03
N ASN A 999 -19.82 -5.67 -11.92
CA ASN A 999 -19.15 -6.71 -11.13
C ASN A 999 -19.38 -6.50 -9.63
N LEU A 1000 -19.36 -5.25 -9.13
CA LEU A 1000 -19.65 -4.94 -7.73
C LEU A 1000 -21.10 -5.31 -7.33
N SER A 1001 -22.08 -5.08 -8.21
CA SER A 1001 -23.47 -5.53 -8.01
C SER A 1001 -23.57 -7.05 -7.90
N LEU A 1002 -22.95 -7.80 -8.83
CA LEU A 1002 -22.90 -9.27 -8.78
C LEU A 1002 -22.20 -9.79 -7.52
N LEU A 1003 -21.12 -9.14 -7.08
CA LEU A 1003 -20.41 -9.49 -5.86
C LEU A 1003 -21.23 -9.20 -4.60
N CYS A 1004 -22.03 -8.13 -4.62
CA CYS A 1004 -22.99 -7.84 -3.55
C CYS A 1004 -23.95 -9.00 -3.40
N GLN A 1005 -24.63 -9.37 -4.50
CA GLN A 1005 -25.56 -10.49 -4.53
C GLN A 1005 -24.90 -11.80 -4.07
N ALA A 1006 -23.72 -12.11 -4.62
CA ALA A 1006 -22.98 -13.32 -4.29
C ALA A 1006 -22.60 -13.41 -2.80
N MET A 1007 -22.28 -12.28 -2.16
CA MET A 1007 -21.92 -12.23 -0.75
C MET A 1007 -23.13 -12.21 0.18
N THR A 1008 -24.24 -11.58 -0.22
CA THR A 1008 -25.49 -11.59 0.56
C THR A 1008 -26.12 -12.98 0.61
N GLU A 1009 -26.00 -13.76 -0.47
CA GLU A 1009 -26.51 -15.12 -0.61
C GLU A 1009 -25.49 -16.21 -0.21
N LEU A 1010 -24.33 -15.84 0.34
CA LEU A 1010 -23.24 -16.79 0.58
C LEU A 1010 -23.62 -17.87 1.61
N GLN A 1011 -23.69 -19.11 1.12
CA GLN A 1011 -23.98 -20.29 1.92
C GLN A 1011 -22.68 -20.94 2.44
N LYS A 1012 -22.48 -20.88 3.75
CA LYS A 1012 -21.36 -21.49 4.48
C LYS A 1012 -21.81 -21.95 5.87
N PRO A 1013 -21.14 -22.97 6.45
CA PRO A 1013 -21.34 -23.37 7.84
C PRO A 1013 -21.27 -22.17 8.79
N SER A 1014 -22.24 -22.08 9.70
CA SER A 1014 -22.26 -21.08 10.77
C SER A 1014 -21.51 -21.57 12.02
N LEU A 1015 -21.04 -20.63 12.84
CA LEU A 1015 -20.48 -20.95 14.15
C LEU A 1015 -21.52 -21.63 15.04
N TYR A 1016 -22.77 -21.21 14.95
CA TYR A 1016 -23.86 -21.87 15.67
C TYR A 1016 -23.98 -23.36 15.30
N GLN A 1017 -23.93 -23.72 14.00
CA GLN A 1017 -23.97 -25.12 13.57
C GLN A 1017 -22.78 -25.92 14.11
N LEU A 1018 -21.55 -25.38 14.01
CA LEU A 1018 -20.35 -26.04 14.54
C LEU A 1018 -20.45 -26.27 16.04
N LEU A 1019 -20.77 -25.23 16.81
CA LEU A 1019 -20.80 -25.28 18.26
C LEU A 1019 -21.95 -26.15 18.77
N ASN A 1020 -23.10 -26.14 18.10
CA ASN A 1020 -24.21 -27.02 18.43
C ASN A 1020 -23.83 -28.51 18.25
N LEU A 1021 -23.02 -28.87 17.24
CA LEU A 1021 -22.50 -30.24 17.11
C LEU A 1021 -21.54 -30.62 18.25
N HIS A 1022 -20.74 -29.69 18.77
CA HIS A 1022 -19.91 -29.96 19.95
C HIS A 1022 -20.75 -30.08 21.21
N ILE A 1023 -21.80 -29.27 21.37
CA ILE A 1023 -22.73 -29.40 22.49
C ILE A 1023 -23.43 -30.75 22.43
N GLU A 1024 -23.97 -31.15 21.27
CA GLU A 1024 -24.58 -32.47 21.08
C GLU A 1024 -23.63 -33.64 21.39
N ALA A 1025 -22.34 -33.51 21.08
CA ALA A 1025 -21.37 -34.60 21.25
C ALA A 1025 -20.71 -34.67 22.64
N ARG A 1026 -20.52 -33.53 23.32
CA ARG A 1026 -19.64 -33.40 24.50
C ARG A 1026 -20.03 -32.28 25.47
N GLY A 1027 -21.28 -31.82 25.48
CA GLY A 1027 -21.76 -30.79 26.41
C GLY A 1027 -23.24 -30.91 26.77
N GLU A 1028 -23.70 -30.04 27.66
CA GLU A 1028 -25.10 -29.94 28.06
C GLU A 1028 -25.61 -28.52 27.82
N ARG A 1029 -26.69 -28.34 27.06
CA ARG A 1029 -27.21 -27.00 26.73
C ARG A 1029 -28.03 -26.42 27.88
N VAL A 1030 -27.69 -25.20 28.32
CA VAL A 1030 -28.46 -24.44 29.33
C VAL A 1030 -29.15 -23.22 28.71
N ALA A 1031 -30.20 -22.73 29.37
CA ALA A 1031 -31.03 -21.63 28.87
C ALA A 1031 -30.45 -20.24 29.22
N THR A 1032 -29.75 -20.12 30.35
CA THR A 1032 -29.25 -18.84 30.87
C THR A 1032 -27.72 -18.82 30.95
N ARG A 1033 -27.13 -17.61 30.87
CA ARG A 1033 -25.68 -17.43 31.00
C ARG A 1033 -25.17 -17.76 32.40
N ALA A 1034 -26.01 -17.61 33.44
CA ALA A 1034 -25.63 -17.82 34.83
C ALA A 1034 -25.41 -19.30 35.18
N GLU A 1035 -26.07 -20.21 34.46
CA GLU A 1035 -25.95 -21.66 34.65
C GLU A 1035 -24.81 -22.29 33.84
N ALA A 1036 -24.13 -21.50 33.00
CA ALA A 1036 -23.16 -22.00 32.04
C ALA A 1036 -21.73 -21.97 32.59
N GLU A 1037 -21.02 -23.09 32.43
CA GLU A 1037 -19.58 -23.19 32.64
C GLU A 1037 -18.80 -22.70 31.41
N THR A 1038 -19.35 -22.94 30.21
CA THR A 1038 -18.81 -22.44 28.94
C THR A 1038 -19.83 -21.55 28.25
N ILE A 1039 -19.43 -20.33 27.90
CA ILE A 1039 -20.29 -19.36 27.21
C ILE A 1039 -19.77 -19.12 25.79
N PHE A 1040 -20.64 -19.30 24.80
CA PHE A 1040 -20.42 -18.84 23.42
C PHE A 1040 -21.39 -17.70 23.12
N ALA A 1041 -20.90 -16.46 23.12
CA ALA A 1041 -21.70 -15.25 22.89
C ALA A 1041 -20.92 -14.19 22.10
N LEU A 1042 -21.57 -13.10 21.68
CA LEU A 1042 -20.92 -12.03 20.91
C LEU A 1042 -19.97 -11.17 21.75
N ASP A 1043 -20.23 -11.08 23.05
CA ASP A 1043 -19.66 -10.13 24.00
C ASP A 1043 -18.93 -10.80 25.18
N GLN A 1044 -19.09 -12.12 25.36
CA GLN A 1044 -18.62 -12.84 26.54
C GLN A 1044 -18.23 -14.29 26.21
N GLY A 1045 -17.23 -14.80 26.94
CA GLY A 1045 -16.75 -16.16 26.78
C GLY A 1045 -15.92 -16.33 25.50
N ILE A 1046 -16.23 -17.35 24.70
CA ILE A 1046 -15.61 -17.58 23.39
C ILE A 1046 -16.47 -16.88 22.34
N THR A 1047 -15.92 -15.83 21.74
CA THR A 1047 -16.62 -14.94 20.81
C THR A 1047 -16.29 -15.26 19.35
N PRO A 1048 -17.06 -14.74 18.36
CA PRO A 1048 -16.72 -14.88 16.94
C PRO A 1048 -15.36 -14.29 16.55
N TRP A 1049 -14.85 -13.37 17.35
CA TRP A 1049 -13.57 -12.68 17.16
C TRP A 1049 -12.38 -13.55 17.59
N ASP A 1050 -12.63 -14.58 18.42
CA ASP A 1050 -11.62 -15.52 18.92
C ASP A 1050 -11.34 -16.62 17.88
N THR A 1051 -11.07 -16.21 16.64
CA THR A 1051 -10.96 -17.11 15.50
C THR A 1051 -9.86 -18.16 15.69
N ASP A 1052 -8.78 -17.80 16.38
CA ASP A 1052 -7.68 -18.72 16.72
C ASP A 1052 -8.13 -19.83 17.69
N GLN A 1053 -8.92 -19.47 18.70
CA GLN A 1053 -9.47 -20.42 19.65
C GLN A 1053 -10.51 -21.32 18.97
N LEU A 1054 -11.38 -20.74 18.13
CA LEU A 1054 -12.38 -21.47 17.36
C LEU A 1054 -11.74 -22.52 16.43
N ILE A 1055 -10.70 -22.13 15.68
CA ILE A 1055 -9.97 -23.05 14.80
C ILE A 1055 -9.22 -24.11 15.62
N SER A 1056 -8.62 -23.74 16.74
CA SER A 1056 -7.74 -24.65 17.46
C SER A 1056 -8.47 -25.68 18.32
N ALA A 1057 -9.62 -25.31 18.90
CA ALA A 1057 -10.33 -26.14 19.87
C ALA A 1057 -11.57 -26.83 19.29
N PHE A 1058 -12.16 -26.31 18.20
CA PHE A 1058 -13.45 -26.78 17.67
C PHE A 1058 -13.40 -27.28 16.22
N LEU A 1059 -12.48 -26.77 15.40
CA LEU A 1059 -12.05 -27.46 14.19
C LEU A 1059 -10.98 -28.51 14.58
#